data_AF-A0A2V9J2C3-F1
#
_entry.id   AF-A0A2V9J2C3-F1
#
_cell.length_a   1.000
_cell.length_b   1.000
_cell.length_c   1.000
_cell.angle_alpha   90.00
_cell.angle_beta   90.00
_cell.angle_gamma   90.00
#
_symmetry.space_group_name_H-M   'P 1'
#
loop_
_entity.id
_entity.type
_entity.pdbx_description
1 polymer ?
#
loop_
_entity_poly.entity_id
_entity_poly.type
_entity_poly.pdbx_seq_one_letter_code
_entity_poly.pdbx_strand_id
1 'polypeptide(L)'
;MCSLFCTVIVTGQDIDVSKLPAPAARRVDFVKDIQPVLERSCLKCHNATVSMSGLRLDNREEALKGGDLGVDIVPGHSAESRAIHFAGRLVPQLEMPPKGKGDPLSDEEIGLLRAWIDQGAEWQAGVVLQSRPKPAPGSETDKAGVKDSSTLPPPANRKVDFVKEIRPLLASKCYPCHGPSQQKNQLRWDVKAVATRGGISGPAFKPGKSAESLVIRLVGGLQPGLVMPLQGERLTSTEIGLLRAWIDQGAHWPEGLDPKGYTAPLIHWAYRPLARPSAPRVKGSSWARTPIDSFILAKLQEKRLRPSPPADKRTLLRRVTYDLTGLPPTPEEIQAFLADTAPDAYVTVVDHLLASPRYGERWARHWLDVVHYADSHGHDQDRPRDNAWPYRDYVIRAFNEDKPYARFVEEQLAGDVLFPDQPEATVATGFIGTGPFDESSMIAIVDDTVDKKRAQSLDRDDMVMTTMSTFVSSTVHCARCHNHKFDPIPQREYYRLQAVFAGVDRADRPYDLDPGIHVLRQSLLRERAAREERRSKIDQAAANLDRPELRQLDERLQKLQQDLDAREKPAPQSLSNSLGYQSQVSSPYVKSKWVQVDFGKSLPLDQVYLVPVQHAEVPGFGFPARFRVDLSNDPFFATYHTLADHSRTALPDPGAAPFAIQNAGHSGRYLRVTAFPSTDKESSYWFFALAEVLAFSGEKDVAAGSKVTALDSVENPPQWGKANLVDGFSSTLKLMAVNGGPVPAADILNALHASSRRWELELALKRAKAERQDLAASLLEPALRSELDKQLSEINRRLADLPPSRMIYAGASDFATTGNFHPSKGVPRPIHVLQR
;
A
#
# COMPACT_ATOMS: atom_id res chain seq x y z
N MET A 1 -10.50 -8.25 28.90
CA MET A 1 -11.16 -9.55 29.13
C MET A 1 -12.38 -9.64 28.23
N CYS A 2 -12.30 -10.52 27.23
CA CYS A 2 -13.38 -11.32 26.59
C CYS A 2 -13.10 -11.53 25.09
N SER A 3 -11.94 -12.13 24.79
CA SER A 3 -11.76 -13.02 23.65
C SER A 3 -11.36 -14.38 24.22
N LEU A 4 -12.35 -15.05 24.81
CA LEU A 4 -12.34 -16.47 25.11
C LEU A 4 -13.81 -16.90 25.02
N PHE A 5 -14.21 -17.37 23.85
CA PHE A 5 -15.35 -18.29 23.78
C PHE A 5 -14.84 -19.54 23.09
N CYS A 6 -14.79 -20.60 23.91
CA CYS A 6 -14.52 -21.96 23.55
C CYS A 6 -15.27 -22.38 22.29
N THR A 7 -14.58 -23.12 21.44
CA THR A 7 -15.18 -24.15 20.59
C THR A 7 -15.95 -25.11 21.49
N VAL A 8 -17.25 -24.88 21.66
CA VAL A 8 -18.15 -25.89 22.23
C VAL A 8 -18.44 -26.86 21.10
N ILE A 9 -17.70 -27.96 21.06
CA ILE A 9 -18.13 -29.16 20.34
C ILE A 9 -19.40 -29.62 21.08
N VAL A 10 -20.57 -29.39 20.51
CA VAL A 10 -21.82 -30.00 21.00
C VAL A 10 -21.76 -31.48 20.64
N THR A 11 -21.08 -32.27 21.47
CA THR A 11 -21.25 -33.72 21.50
C THR A 11 -22.61 -34.00 22.14
N GLY A 12 -23.55 -34.50 21.33
CA GLY A 12 -24.81 -35.15 21.70
C GLY A 12 -25.37 -34.88 23.09
N GLN A 13 -26.00 -33.72 23.29
CA GLN A 13 -27.15 -33.69 24.20
C GLN A 13 -28.34 -34.26 23.42
N ASP A 14 -28.99 -35.29 23.95
CA ASP A 14 -30.27 -35.78 23.44
C ASP A 14 -31.27 -34.63 23.53
N ILE A 15 -31.51 -33.95 22.41
CA ILE A 15 -32.48 -32.87 22.30
C ILE A 15 -33.85 -33.50 22.43
N ASP A 16 -34.54 -33.21 23.54
CA ASP A 16 -35.88 -33.70 23.79
C ASP A 16 -36.90 -32.94 22.93
N VAL A 17 -37.05 -33.40 21.67
CA VAL A 17 -37.97 -32.82 20.68
C VAL A 17 -39.44 -32.94 21.08
N SER A 18 -39.78 -33.76 22.08
CA SER A 18 -41.16 -33.86 22.60
C SER A 18 -41.64 -32.57 23.28
N LYS A 19 -40.70 -31.68 23.65
CA LYS A 19 -40.99 -30.36 24.23
C LYS A 19 -41.33 -29.29 23.19
N LEU A 20 -41.26 -29.60 21.89
CA LEU A 20 -41.60 -28.65 20.84
C LEU A 20 -43.12 -28.60 20.65
N PRO A 21 -43.70 -27.40 20.41
CA PRO A 21 -45.08 -27.27 20.00
C PRO A 21 -45.38 -28.12 18.75
N ALA A 22 -46.60 -28.64 18.64
CA ALA A 22 -47.00 -29.37 17.44
C ALA A 22 -46.93 -28.45 16.20
N PRO A 23 -46.50 -28.97 15.02
CA PRO A 23 -46.56 -28.19 13.79
C PRO A 23 -48.01 -27.80 13.48
N ALA A 24 -48.21 -26.59 12.97
CA ALA A 24 -49.54 -26.11 12.58
C ALA A 24 -50.19 -27.06 11.56
N ALA A 25 -51.44 -27.47 11.81
CA ALA A 25 -52.16 -28.46 10.99
C ALA A 25 -52.66 -27.91 9.63
N ARG A 26 -52.30 -26.68 9.26
CA ARG A 26 -52.72 -26.02 8.02
C ARG A 26 -51.53 -25.81 7.08
N ARG A 27 -51.82 -25.67 5.78
CA ARG A 27 -50.82 -25.22 4.81
C ARG A 27 -50.32 -23.81 5.20
N VAL A 28 -49.00 -23.65 5.22
CA VAL A 28 -48.33 -22.41 5.63
C VAL A 28 -47.92 -21.63 4.39
N ASP A 29 -48.28 -20.35 4.32
CA ASP A 29 -47.82 -19.46 3.28
C ASP A 29 -46.62 -18.66 3.78
N PHE A 30 -45.49 -18.71 3.07
CA PHE A 30 -44.28 -18.09 3.57
C PHE A 30 -44.37 -16.55 3.70
N VAL A 31 -44.96 -15.83 2.74
CA VAL A 31 -45.10 -14.35 2.83
C VAL A 31 -46.05 -13.95 3.95
N LYS A 32 -47.15 -14.68 4.13
CA LYS A 32 -48.18 -14.34 5.11
C LYS A 32 -47.80 -14.77 6.53
N ASP A 33 -47.23 -15.95 6.68
CA ASP A 33 -47.11 -16.62 7.98
C ASP A 33 -45.66 -16.67 8.50
N ILE A 34 -44.64 -16.78 7.63
CA ILE A 34 -43.24 -17.00 8.05
C ILE A 34 -42.38 -15.76 7.93
N GLN A 35 -42.49 -15.03 6.83
CA GLN A 35 -41.78 -13.77 6.59
C GLN A 35 -41.93 -12.80 7.77
N PRO A 36 -43.12 -12.54 8.34
CA PRO A 36 -43.26 -11.64 9.48
C PRO A 36 -42.48 -12.11 10.71
N VAL A 37 -42.37 -13.42 10.93
CA VAL A 37 -41.61 -14.00 12.05
C VAL A 37 -40.11 -13.82 11.83
N LEU A 38 -39.60 -14.16 10.64
CA LEU A 38 -38.18 -14.02 10.32
C LEU A 38 -37.73 -12.55 10.34
N GLU A 39 -38.48 -11.66 9.69
CA GLU A 39 -38.18 -10.23 9.63
C GLU A 39 -38.12 -9.58 11.02
N ARG A 40 -38.98 -10.04 11.93
CA ARG A 40 -39.12 -9.47 13.26
C ARG A 40 -38.13 -10.05 14.27
N SER A 41 -37.98 -11.37 14.27
CA SER A 41 -37.27 -12.07 15.35
C SER A 41 -35.88 -12.56 14.94
N CYS A 42 -35.58 -12.70 13.65
CA CYS A 42 -34.34 -13.33 13.18
C CYS A 42 -33.41 -12.35 12.44
N LEU A 43 -33.94 -11.49 11.57
CA LEU A 43 -33.14 -10.66 10.66
C LEU A 43 -32.39 -9.50 11.30
N LYS A 44 -32.56 -9.26 12.60
CA LYS A 44 -31.69 -8.32 13.32
C LYS A 44 -30.25 -8.83 13.42
N CYS A 45 -30.07 -10.15 13.45
CA CYS A 45 -28.78 -10.81 13.68
C CYS A 45 -28.38 -11.81 12.58
N HIS A 46 -29.29 -12.22 11.69
CA HIS A 46 -29.07 -13.21 10.64
C HIS A 46 -29.44 -12.67 9.25
N ASN A 47 -28.76 -11.61 8.80
CA ASN A 47 -28.94 -10.94 7.51
C ASN A 47 -27.61 -10.81 6.74
N ALA A 48 -27.65 -10.21 5.54
CA ALA A 48 -26.47 -10.05 4.68
C ALA A 48 -25.33 -9.19 5.27
N THR A 49 -25.63 -8.30 6.21
CA THR A 49 -24.64 -7.41 6.86
C THR A 49 -24.19 -7.93 8.22
N VAL A 50 -25.09 -8.60 8.94
CA VAL A 50 -24.84 -9.18 10.27
C VAL A 50 -25.31 -10.64 10.22
N SER A 51 -24.37 -11.57 10.16
CA SER A 51 -24.59 -13.02 10.10
C SER A 51 -24.00 -13.71 11.33
N MET A 52 -24.70 -13.61 12.46
CA MET A 52 -24.25 -14.26 13.68
C MET A 52 -24.14 -15.78 13.50
N SER A 53 -23.01 -16.35 13.91
CA SER A 53 -22.67 -17.77 13.73
C SER A 53 -22.78 -18.23 12.27
N GLY A 54 -22.45 -17.37 11.31
CA GLY A 54 -22.45 -17.68 9.86
C GLY A 54 -23.83 -17.86 9.23
N LEU A 55 -24.91 -17.97 10.02
CA LEU A 55 -26.25 -18.22 9.52
C LEU A 55 -26.88 -16.96 8.93
N ARG A 56 -27.36 -17.07 7.70
CA ARG A 56 -28.11 -16.04 6.98
C ARG A 56 -29.53 -16.49 6.68
N LEU A 57 -30.51 -15.68 7.10
CA LEU A 57 -31.92 -15.98 6.91
C LEU A 57 -32.62 -14.93 6.03
N ASP A 58 -31.86 -14.08 5.32
CA ASP A 58 -32.41 -13.01 4.48
C ASP A 58 -32.78 -13.46 3.06
N ASN A 59 -32.32 -14.65 2.66
CA ASN A 59 -32.75 -15.31 1.43
C ASN A 59 -32.71 -16.84 1.58
N ARG A 60 -33.47 -17.53 0.71
CA ARG A 60 -33.66 -18.98 0.78
C ARG A 60 -32.37 -19.78 0.59
N GLU A 61 -31.54 -19.40 -0.37
CA GLU A 61 -30.34 -20.17 -0.73
C GLU A 61 -29.37 -20.21 0.45
N GLU A 62 -29.12 -19.06 1.07
CA GLU A 62 -28.24 -18.95 2.23
C GLU A 62 -28.84 -19.58 3.49
N ALA A 63 -30.16 -19.49 3.68
CA ALA A 63 -30.85 -20.13 4.81
C ALA A 63 -30.73 -21.66 4.79
N LEU A 64 -30.70 -22.26 3.59
CA LEU A 64 -30.54 -23.71 3.40
C LEU A 64 -29.07 -24.17 3.44
N LYS A 65 -28.11 -23.27 3.20
CA LYS A 65 -26.67 -23.57 3.40
C LYS A 65 -26.34 -23.78 4.88
N GLY A 66 -27.04 -23.10 5.78
CA GLY A 66 -26.79 -23.15 7.23
C GLY A 66 -25.64 -22.25 7.68
N GLY A 67 -25.37 -22.22 8.98
CA GLY A 67 -24.30 -21.42 9.59
C GLY A 67 -23.05 -22.22 9.95
N ASP A 68 -22.22 -21.64 10.82
CA ASP A 68 -20.93 -22.20 11.29
C ASP A 68 -21.09 -23.55 12.01
N LEU A 69 -22.29 -23.83 12.52
CA LEU A 69 -22.61 -25.11 13.14
C LEU A 69 -23.02 -26.16 12.10
N GLY A 70 -23.27 -25.78 10.83
CA GLY A 70 -23.72 -26.63 9.71
C GLY A 70 -25.17 -26.32 9.30
N VAL A 71 -25.87 -27.29 8.70
CA VAL A 71 -27.28 -27.11 8.26
C VAL A 71 -28.21 -26.80 9.43
N ASP A 72 -28.93 -25.67 9.35
CA ASP A 72 -29.84 -25.20 10.39
C ASP A 72 -31.32 -25.46 10.07
N ILE A 73 -31.65 -25.57 8.79
CA ILE A 73 -32.99 -25.89 8.28
C ILE A 73 -32.89 -27.14 7.40
N VAL A 74 -33.59 -28.20 7.79
CA VAL A 74 -33.69 -29.46 7.03
C VAL A 74 -35.12 -29.55 6.47
N PRO A 75 -35.33 -29.22 5.17
CA PRO A 75 -36.66 -29.29 4.55
C PRO A 75 -37.30 -30.67 4.73
N GLY A 76 -38.55 -30.71 5.19
CA GLY A 76 -39.31 -31.92 5.51
C GLY A 76 -39.13 -32.44 6.94
N HIS A 77 -38.14 -31.93 7.69
CA HIS A 77 -37.75 -32.47 9.00
C HIS A 77 -37.56 -31.36 10.05
N SER A 78 -38.65 -30.73 10.48
CA SER A 78 -38.60 -29.64 11.46
C SER A 78 -38.10 -30.06 12.84
N ALA A 79 -38.35 -31.31 13.23
CA ALA A 79 -37.84 -31.88 14.49
C ALA A 79 -36.33 -32.12 14.47
N GLU A 80 -35.71 -32.22 13.30
CA GLU A 80 -34.26 -32.40 13.11
C GLU A 80 -33.54 -31.07 12.83
N SER A 81 -34.31 -30.01 12.54
CA SER A 81 -33.78 -28.69 12.20
C SER A 81 -33.31 -27.92 13.43
N ARG A 82 -32.01 -27.59 13.48
CA ARG A 82 -31.42 -26.88 14.63
C ARG A 82 -31.95 -25.49 14.86
N ALA A 83 -32.36 -24.79 13.80
CA ALA A 83 -33.06 -23.51 13.93
C ALA A 83 -34.30 -23.63 14.84
N ILE A 84 -35.01 -24.77 14.79
CA ILE A 84 -36.17 -25.05 15.64
C ILE A 84 -35.75 -25.42 17.07
N HIS A 85 -34.64 -26.13 17.26
CA HIS A 85 -34.12 -26.41 18.61
C HIS A 85 -33.74 -25.13 19.34
N PHE A 86 -33.13 -24.18 18.63
CA PHE A 86 -32.71 -22.89 19.18
C PHE A 86 -33.92 -21.95 19.40
N ALA A 87 -34.81 -21.83 18.42
CA ALA A 87 -36.04 -21.02 18.55
C ALA A 87 -37.01 -21.59 19.60
N GLY A 88 -37.06 -22.92 19.72
CA GLY A 88 -37.83 -23.66 20.73
C GLY A 88 -37.17 -23.71 22.11
N ARG A 89 -36.00 -23.09 22.28
CA ARG A 89 -35.26 -22.99 23.55
C ARG A 89 -34.91 -24.34 24.17
N LEU A 90 -34.68 -25.35 23.35
CA LEU A 90 -34.25 -26.69 23.80
C LEU A 90 -32.75 -26.74 24.13
N VAL A 91 -31.98 -25.73 23.69
CA VAL A 91 -30.55 -25.60 23.95
C VAL A 91 -30.32 -24.29 24.72
N PRO A 92 -30.27 -24.31 26.07
CA PRO A 92 -30.30 -23.09 26.90
C PRO A 92 -29.20 -22.07 26.60
N GLN A 93 -28.03 -22.54 26.16
CA GLN A 93 -26.87 -21.71 25.80
C GLN A 93 -26.96 -21.08 24.40
N LEU A 94 -27.86 -21.57 23.54
CA LEU A 94 -28.03 -21.14 22.15
C LEU A 94 -29.49 -20.79 21.83
N GLU A 95 -30.27 -20.39 22.84
CA GLU A 95 -31.65 -19.98 22.62
C GLU A 95 -31.76 -18.74 21.72
N MET A 96 -32.77 -18.74 20.84
CA MET A 96 -33.00 -17.67 19.87
C MET A 96 -34.41 -17.07 20.01
N PRO A 97 -34.55 -15.73 20.09
CA PRO A 97 -33.47 -14.74 20.22
C PRO A 97 -32.72 -14.84 21.58
N PRO A 98 -31.43 -14.47 21.66
CA PRO A 98 -30.68 -14.54 22.91
C PRO A 98 -31.30 -13.65 24.00
N LYS A 99 -31.13 -14.04 25.29
CA LYS A 99 -31.64 -13.25 26.43
C LYS A 99 -31.32 -11.77 26.31
N GLY A 100 -32.36 -10.94 26.36
CA GLY A 100 -32.25 -9.48 26.28
C GLY A 100 -32.01 -8.91 24.88
N LYS A 101 -32.08 -9.73 23.81
CA LYS A 101 -31.90 -9.28 22.42
C LYS A 101 -33.17 -9.35 21.56
N GLY A 102 -34.26 -9.93 22.07
CA GLY A 102 -35.60 -9.96 21.48
C GLY A 102 -36.59 -10.70 22.37
N ASP A 103 -37.87 -10.67 22.02
CA ASP A 103 -38.90 -11.49 22.67
C ASP A 103 -38.79 -12.95 22.18
N PRO A 104 -38.95 -13.96 23.05
CA PRO A 104 -39.09 -15.37 22.62
C PRO A 104 -40.27 -15.54 21.66
N LEU A 105 -40.14 -16.46 20.70
CA LEU A 105 -41.25 -16.82 19.83
C LEU A 105 -42.36 -17.49 20.65
N SER A 106 -43.63 -17.25 20.25
CA SER A 106 -44.75 -17.98 20.83
C SER A 106 -44.80 -19.42 20.34
N ASP A 107 -45.51 -20.29 21.08
CA ASP A 107 -45.70 -21.69 20.66
C ASP A 107 -46.39 -21.80 19.29
N GLU A 108 -47.26 -20.84 18.96
CA GLU A 108 -47.91 -20.74 17.65
C GLU A 108 -46.90 -20.39 16.55
N GLU A 109 -46.00 -19.44 16.79
CA GLU A 109 -44.97 -19.05 15.83
C GLU A 109 -43.94 -20.17 15.60
N ILE A 110 -43.57 -20.89 16.66
CA ILE A 110 -42.75 -22.09 16.56
C ILE A 110 -43.50 -23.18 15.79
N GLY A 111 -44.80 -23.38 16.04
CA GLY A 111 -45.65 -24.30 15.30
C GLY A 111 -45.77 -23.98 13.80
N LEU A 112 -45.83 -22.68 13.45
CA LEU A 112 -45.82 -22.21 12.06
C LEU A 112 -44.48 -22.49 11.37
N LEU A 113 -43.36 -22.16 12.02
CA LEU A 113 -42.03 -22.45 11.49
C LEU A 113 -41.82 -23.96 11.29
N ARG A 114 -42.30 -24.78 12.22
CA ARG A 114 -42.23 -26.25 12.10
C ARG A 114 -43.03 -26.75 10.90
N ALA A 115 -44.29 -26.33 10.78
CA ALA A 115 -45.14 -26.71 9.65
C ALA A 115 -44.58 -26.23 8.31
N TRP A 116 -43.98 -25.04 8.24
CA TRP A 116 -43.31 -24.55 7.04
C TRP A 116 -42.12 -25.42 6.63
N ILE A 117 -41.27 -25.79 7.59
CA ILE A 117 -40.13 -26.66 7.33
C ILE A 117 -40.61 -28.06 6.90
N ASP A 118 -41.59 -28.64 7.61
CA ASP A 118 -42.17 -29.95 7.29
C ASP A 118 -42.85 -29.98 5.90
N GLN A 119 -43.38 -28.84 5.46
CA GLN A 119 -43.95 -28.63 4.11
C GLN A 119 -42.87 -28.36 3.03
N GLY A 120 -41.59 -28.55 3.35
CA GLY A 120 -40.48 -28.44 2.39
C GLY A 120 -39.77 -27.09 2.38
N ALA A 121 -40.02 -26.23 3.37
CA ALA A 121 -39.42 -24.89 3.47
C ALA A 121 -39.56 -24.07 2.16
N GLU A 122 -40.74 -24.14 1.53
CA GLU A 122 -41.04 -23.39 0.31
C GLU A 122 -41.00 -21.88 0.58
N TRP A 123 -40.26 -21.16 -0.27
CA TRP A 123 -40.04 -19.72 -0.12
C TRP A 123 -40.27 -19.10 -1.49
N GLN A 124 -41.25 -18.22 -1.62
CA GLN A 124 -41.64 -17.67 -2.93
C GLN A 124 -40.49 -16.84 -3.53
N ALA A 125 -40.24 -17.05 -4.82
CA ALA A 125 -39.19 -16.35 -5.54
C ALA A 125 -39.45 -14.83 -5.60
N GLY A 126 -38.40 -14.03 -5.37
CA GLY A 126 -38.48 -12.56 -5.40
C GLY A 126 -38.86 -11.88 -4.08
N VAL A 127 -39.10 -12.64 -3.01
CA VAL A 127 -39.32 -12.07 -1.67
C VAL A 127 -38.00 -11.65 -1.05
N VAL A 128 -37.79 -10.33 -0.91
CA VAL A 128 -36.65 -9.74 -0.19
C VAL A 128 -37.08 -9.47 1.24
N LEU A 129 -36.47 -10.17 2.20
CA LEU A 129 -36.77 -9.95 3.61
C LEU A 129 -36.00 -8.74 4.15
N GLN A 130 -36.64 -7.98 5.03
CA GLN A 130 -36.03 -6.83 5.71
C GLN A 130 -36.29 -6.89 7.21
N SER A 131 -35.35 -6.46 8.03
CA SER A 131 -35.59 -6.41 9.48
C SER A 131 -36.74 -5.44 9.81
N ARG A 132 -37.78 -5.91 10.49
CA ARG A 132 -38.96 -5.13 10.87
C ARG A 132 -39.23 -5.21 12.37
N PRO A 133 -39.37 -4.10 13.11
CA PRO A 133 -39.80 -4.16 14.50
C PRO A 133 -41.25 -4.65 14.62
N LYS A 134 -41.59 -5.31 15.74
CA LYS A 134 -42.96 -5.74 16.06
C LYS A 134 -43.93 -4.54 15.93
N PRO A 135 -45.01 -4.63 15.14
CA PRO A 135 -46.01 -3.58 15.09
C PRO A 135 -46.67 -3.38 16.46
N ALA A 136 -46.90 -2.13 16.87
CA ALA A 136 -47.81 -1.85 17.96
C ALA A 136 -49.25 -2.25 17.54
N PRO A 137 -50.11 -2.71 18.47
CA PRO A 137 -51.48 -3.08 18.11
C PRO A 137 -52.19 -1.87 17.50
N GLY A 138 -52.63 -1.99 16.25
CA GLY A 138 -53.49 -1.03 15.58
C GLY A 138 -52.78 0.07 14.77
N SER A 139 -52.16 -0.27 13.64
CA SER A 139 -52.12 0.63 12.49
C SER A 139 -51.76 -0.13 11.22
N GLU A 140 -52.76 -0.43 10.39
CA GLU A 140 -52.54 -0.67 8.97
C GLU A 140 -52.31 0.67 8.27
N THR A 141 -51.26 0.70 7.45
CA THR A 141 -51.07 1.41 6.16
C THR A 141 -49.71 2.10 6.01
N ASP A 142 -49.10 1.74 4.88
CA ASP A 142 -48.25 2.52 4.00
C ASP A 142 -46.72 2.46 4.05
N LYS A 143 -46.21 2.06 2.88
CA LYS A 143 -44.84 2.08 2.35
C LYS A 143 -44.29 3.51 2.37
N ALA A 144 -43.01 3.73 2.68
CA ALA A 144 -42.37 5.01 2.40
C ALA A 144 -40.87 4.91 2.10
N GLY A 145 -40.51 5.38 0.90
CA GLY A 145 -39.17 5.87 0.58
C GLY A 145 -38.85 7.20 1.29
N VAL A 146 -37.66 7.71 1.01
CA VAL A 146 -37.10 8.94 1.60
C VAL A 146 -38.09 10.11 1.47
N LYS A 147 -38.52 10.66 2.60
CA LYS A 147 -39.36 11.86 2.64
C LYS A 147 -38.51 13.11 2.39
N ASP A 148 -38.92 13.93 1.42
CA ASP A 148 -38.33 15.24 1.13
C ASP A 148 -38.71 16.27 2.21
N SER A 149 -37.87 17.28 2.42
CA SER A 149 -38.06 18.41 3.34
C SER A 149 -39.39 19.18 3.16
N SER A 150 -40.02 19.06 1.98
CA SER A 150 -41.38 19.52 1.66
C SER A 150 -42.47 18.84 2.49
N THR A 151 -42.16 17.71 3.14
CA THR A 151 -43.09 16.97 4.02
C THR A 151 -43.02 17.39 5.49
N LEU A 152 -42.13 18.32 5.85
CA LEU A 152 -42.02 18.83 7.21
C LEU A 152 -43.17 19.81 7.53
N PRO A 153 -43.69 19.80 8.77
CA PRO A 153 -44.63 20.81 9.24
C PRO A 153 -44.08 22.23 9.01
N PRO A 154 -44.91 23.21 8.60
CA PRO A 154 -44.44 24.57 8.44
C PRO A 154 -43.94 25.13 9.78
N PRO A 155 -42.89 25.99 9.79
CA PRO A 155 -42.50 26.69 11.01
C PRO A 155 -43.67 27.53 11.53
N ALA A 156 -43.83 27.60 12.85
CA ALA A 156 -44.84 28.44 13.47
C ALA A 156 -44.70 29.90 13.01
N ASN A 157 -45.79 30.49 12.49
CA ASN A 157 -45.79 31.84 11.93
C ASN A 157 -45.94 32.94 13.00
N ARG A 158 -45.15 32.84 14.07
CA ARG A 158 -45.10 33.82 15.17
C ARG A 158 -43.76 33.75 15.87
N LYS A 159 -43.43 34.81 16.61
CA LYS A 159 -42.23 34.83 17.46
C LYS A 159 -42.33 33.74 18.52
N VAL A 160 -41.28 32.93 18.63
CA VAL A 160 -41.19 31.82 19.60
C VAL A 160 -40.36 32.25 20.81
N ASP A 161 -40.88 32.01 22.01
CA ASP A 161 -40.15 32.26 23.26
C ASP A 161 -39.39 31.00 23.69
N PHE A 162 -38.07 31.10 23.78
CA PHE A 162 -37.24 29.95 24.16
C PHE A 162 -37.57 29.41 25.55
N VAL A 163 -37.78 30.28 26.55
CA VAL A 163 -37.99 29.85 27.94
C VAL A 163 -39.35 29.21 28.12
N LYS A 164 -40.38 29.78 27.49
CA LYS A 164 -41.77 29.33 27.64
C LYS A 164 -42.11 28.15 26.74
N GLU A 165 -41.51 28.03 25.56
CA GLU A 165 -41.99 27.11 24.53
C GLU A 165 -40.94 26.07 24.12
N ILE A 166 -39.67 26.47 23.94
CA ILE A 166 -38.62 25.55 23.47
C ILE A 166 -37.98 24.77 24.61
N ARG A 167 -37.65 25.43 25.72
CA ARG A 167 -36.99 24.79 26.87
C ARG A 167 -37.84 23.66 27.46
N PRO A 168 -39.17 23.79 27.67
CA PRO A 168 -39.99 22.68 28.14
C PRO A 168 -40.03 21.52 27.14
N LEU A 169 -40.05 21.82 25.83
CA LEU A 169 -40.01 20.82 24.76
C LEU A 169 -38.69 20.04 24.78
N LEU A 170 -37.55 20.73 24.85
CA LEU A 170 -36.23 20.09 24.97
C LEU A 170 -36.12 19.28 26.27
N ALA A 171 -36.66 19.79 27.37
CA ALA A 171 -36.66 19.10 28.66
C ALA A 171 -37.46 17.79 28.63
N SER A 172 -38.62 17.81 27.97
CA SER A 172 -39.49 16.64 27.86
C SER A 172 -38.95 15.61 26.86
N LYS A 173 -38.56 16.04 25.65
CA LYS A 173 -38.29 15.13 24.53
C LYS A 173 -36.80 14.83 24.31
N CYS A 174 -35.89 15.70 24.77
CA CYS A 174 -34.46 15.60 24.44
C CYS A 174 -33.56 15.28 25.64
N TYR A 175 -33.77 15.90 26.80
CA TYR A 175 -32.90 15.72 27.98
C TYR A 175 -32.78 14.28 28.49
N PRO A 176 -33.80 13.39 28.39
CA PRO A 176 -33.68 12.01 28.86
C PRO A 176 -32.50 11.24 28.24
N CYS A 177 -32.10 11.59 27.01
CA CYS A 177 -30.96 10.97 26.30
C CYS A 177 -29.80 11.94 26.02
N HIS A 178 -30.06 13.24 26.03
CA HIS A 178 -29.13 14.33 25.69
C HIS A 178 -29.15 15.43 26.75
N GLY A 179 -29.00 15.05 28.01
CA GLY A 179 -29.02 15.91 29.19
C GLY A 179 -27.89 15.56 30.18
N PRO A 180 -28.00 15.94 31.46
CA PRO A 180 -26.92 15.72 32.42
C PRO A 180 -26.69 14.25 32.75
N SER A 181 -27.76 13.45 32.82
CA SER A 181 -27.71 12.02 33.18
C SER A 181 -27.25 11.12 32.03
N GLN A 182 -27.57 11.49 30.79
CA GLN A 182 -27.19 10.76 29.58
C GLN A 182 -26.78 11.74 28.48
N GLN A 183 -25.62 11.51 27.89
CA GLN A 183 -25.01 12.40 26.89
C GLN A 183 -24.78 11.63 25.59
N LYS A 184 -25.85 11.03 25.02
CA LYS A 184 -25.73 10.26 23.78
C LYS A 184 -25.19 11.16 22.67
N ASN A 185 -24.26 10.62 21.89
CA ASN A 185 -23.52 11.34 20.84
C ASN A 185 -22.80 12.62 21.33
N GLN A 186 -22.46 12.70 22.62
CA GLN A 186 -21.84 13.87 23.26
C GLN A 186 -22.64 15.18 23.11
N LEU A 187 -23.95 15.07 22.85
CA LEU A 187 -24.86 16.21 22.72
C LEU A 187 -25.60 16.45 24.03
N ARG A 188 -25.74 17.73 24.40
CA ARG A 188 -26.57 18.19 25.50
C ARG A 188 -27.45 19.35 25.10
N TRP A 189 -28.76 19.21 25.28
CA TRP A 189 -29.75 20.25 25.00
C TRP A 189 -30.08 21.10 26.23
N ASP A 190 -29.53 20.78 27.40
CA ASP A 190 -29.73 21.57 28.62
C ASP A 190 -28.66 22.64 28.83
N VAL A 191 -27.65 22.69 27.96
CA VAL A 191 -26.53 23.64 28.01
C VAL A 191 -26.36 24.31 26.66
N LYS A 192 -26.49 25.64 26.62
CA LYS A 192 -26.44 26.42 25.38
C LYS A 192 -25.15 26.18 24.59
N ALA A 193 -23.99 26.25 25.27
CA ALA A 193 -22.69 26.11 24.63
C ALA A 193 -22.46 24.72 23.99
N VAL A 194 -22.99 23.66 24.60
CA VAL A 194 -22.86 22.29 24.07
C VAL A 194 -23.84 22.06 22.93
N ALA A 195 -25.10 22.48 23.09
CA ALA A 195 -26.11 22.38 22.04
C ALA A 195 -25.67 23.10 20.75
N THR A 196 -25.05 24.27 20.90
CA THR A 196 -24.55 25.09 19.79
C THR A 196 -23.33 24.47 19.12
N ARG A 197 -22.42 23.85 19.88
CA ARG A 197 -21.26 23.12 19.33
C ARG A 197 -21.70 21.87 18.55
N GLY A 198 -22.77 21.22 18.99
CA GLY A 198 -23.23 19.95 18.44
C GLY A 198 -22.53 18.74 19.06
N GLY A 199 -22.87 17.56 18.55
CA GLY A 199 -22.33 16.28 19.03
C GLY A 199 -21.27 15.71 18.09
N ILE A 200 -20.93 14.42 18.26
CA ILE A 200 -19.97 13.70 17.40
C ILE A 200 -20.36 13.69 15.90
N SER A 201 -21.66 13.86 15.61
CA SER A 201 -22.23 13.96 14.26
C SER A 201 -22.17 15.37 13.67
N GLY A 202 -21.50 16.31 14.33
CA GLY A 202 -21.42 17.72 13.93
C GLY A 202 -22.51 18.60 14.55
N PRO A 203 -22.72 19.81 14.02
CA PRO A 203 -23.70 20.78 14.53
C PRO A 203 -25.11 20.19 14.56
N ALA A 204 -25.79 20.29 15.70
CA ALA A 204 -27.15 19.76 15.84
C ALA A 204 -28.18 20.61 15.08
N PHE A 205 -27.93 21.92 14.97
CA PHE A 205 -28.77 22.86 14.23
C PHE A 205 -27.92 23.99 13.61
N LYS A 206 -28.47 24.64 12.58
CA LYS A 206 -27.91 25.80 11.90
C LYS A 206 -28.89 26.97 12.05
N PRO A 207 -28.56 28.04 12.80
CA PRO A 207 -29.41 29.21 12.93
C PRO A 207 -29.83 29.78 11.56
N GLY A 208 -31.12 30.09 11.40
CA GLY A 208 -31.71 30.58 10.15
C GLY A 208 -32.02 29.49 9.11
N LYS A 209 -31.68 28.22 9.38
CA LYS A 209 -31.77 27.12 8.40
C LYS A 209 -32.35 25.84 9.01
N SER A 210 -33.60 25.87 9.44
CA SER A 210 -34.26 24.74 10.10
C SER A 210 -34.35 23.50 9.21
N ALA A 211 -34.64 23.66 7.91
CA ALA A 211 -34.74 22.54 6.97
C ALA A 211 -33.42 21.79 6.75
N GLU A 212 -32.27 22.48 6.86
CA GLU A 212 -30.93 21.88 6.75
C GLU A 212 -30.41 21.33 8.09
N SER A 213 -31.09 21.62 9.20
CA SER A 213 -30.62 21.30 10.55
C SER A 213 -30.79 19.82 10.88
N LEU A 214 -29.73 19.18 11.39
CA LEU A 214 -29.71 17.75 11.70
C LEU A 214 -30.84 17.36 12.66
N VAL A 215 -31.08 18.15 13.71
CA VAL A 215 -32.16 17.89 14.68
C VAL A 215 -33.52 17.79 14.01
N ILE A 216 -33.83 18.69 13.05
CA ILE A 216 -35.12 18.71 12.34
C ILE A 216 -35.26 17.50 11.41
N ARG A 217 -34.19 17.12 10.72
CA ARG A 217 -34.19 15.92 9.87
C ARG A 217 -34.46 14.65 10.68
N LEU A 218 -33.89 14.56 11.89
CA LEU A 218 -34.06 13.43 12.79
C LEU A 218 -35.45 13.39 13.43
N VAL A 219 -35.95 14.51 13.98
CA VAL A 219 -37.29 14.51 14.61
C VAL A 219 -38.42 14.49 13.58
N GLY A 220 -38.18 15.00 12.37
CA GLY A 220 -39.10 14.94 11.24
C GLY A 220 -39.10 13.60 10.49
N GLY A 221 -38.23 12.66 10.88
CA GLY A 221 -38.16 11.33 10.28
C GLY A 221 -37.71 11.32 8.82
N LEU A 222 -36.93 12.33 8.40
CA LEU A 222 -36.40 12.43 7.04
C LEU A 222 -35.13 11.61 6.83
N GLN A 223 -34.55 11.06 7.90
CA GLN A 223 -33.39 10.18 7.83
C GLN A 223 -33.83 8.72 7.99
N PRO A 224 -33.72 7.89 6.94
CA PRO A 224 -34.11 6.49 7.00
C PRO A 224 -33.40 5.74 8.13
N GLY A 225 -34.17 4.99 8.92
CA GLY A 225 -33.64 4.19 10.03
C GLY A 225 -33.17 4.97 11.26
N LEU A 226 -33.24 6.31 11.27
CA LEU A 226 -32.77 7.12 12.38
C LEU A 226 -33.73 8.29 12.68
N VAL A 227 -34.62 8.09 13.66
CA VAL A 227 -35.60 9.08 14.12
C VAL A 227 -35.34 9.41 15.59
N MET A 228 -35.54 10.67 15.98
CA MET A 228 -35.42 11.11 17.37
C MET A 228 -36.78 11.58 17.93
N PRO A 229 -37.12 11.25 19.19
CA PRO A 229 -36.37 10.41 20.12
C PRO A 229 -36.32 8.93 19.71
N LEU A 230 -35.21 8.22 19.99
CA LEU A 230 -35.08 6.77 19.70
C LEU A 230 -36.04 5.92 20.53
N GLN A 231 -36.38 6.41 21.72
CA GLN A 231 -37.28 5.80 22.69
C GLN A 231 -38.13 6.93 23.30
N GLY A 232 -39.41 6.69 23.49
CA GLY A 232 -40.38 7.69 23.95
C GLY A 232 -41.26 8.24 22.82
N GLU A 233 -42.17 9.14 23.19
CA GLU A 233 -43.12 9.74 22.25
C GLU A 233 -42.42 10.64 21.23
N ARG A 234 -42.87 10.54 19.97
CA ARG A 234 -42.43 11.45 18.90
C ARG A 234 -42.90 12.88 19.18
N LEU A 235 -42.21 13.83 18.57
CA LEU A 235 -42.67 15.20 18.52
C LEU A 235 -43.87 15.28 17.57
N THR A 236 -44.89 16.02 17.98
CA THR A 236 -46.04 16.39 17.17
C THR A 236 -45.65 17.36 16.06
N SER A 237 -46.49 17.47 15.04
CA SER A 237 -46.29 18.44 13.95
C SER A 237 -46.14 19.88 14.46
N THR A 238 -46.90 20.26 15.48
CA THR A 238 -46.82 21.56 16.15
C THR A 238 -45.49 21.77 16.87
N GLU A 239 -45.00 20.76 17.61
CA GLU A 239 -43.71 20.84 18.31
C GLU A 239 -42.53 20.93 17.33
N ILE A 240 -42.59 20.17 16.22
CA ILE A 240 -41.60 20.27 15.14
C ILE A 240 -41.66 21.68 14.51
N GLY A 241 -42.87 22.21 14.26
CA GLY A 241 -43.07 23.57 13.76
C GLY A 241 -42.52 24.66 14.69
N LEU A 242 -42.61 24.47 16.01
CA LEU A 242 -42.02 25.37 17.01
C LEU A 242 -40.48 25.32 17.00
N LEU A 243 -39.88 24.12 16.97
CA LEU A 243 -38.42 23.98 16.85
C LEU A 243 -37.90 24.60 15.55
N ARG A 244 -38.61 24.39 14.44
CA ARG A 244 -38.26 25.00 13.15
C ARG A 244 -38.29 26.52 13.22
N ALA A 245 -39.39 27.10 13.72
CA ALA A 245 -39.53 28.54 13.87
C ALA A 245 -38.46 29.14 14.79
N TRP A 246 -38.13 28.49 15.90
CA TRP A 246 -37.04 28.94 16.77
C TRP A 246 -35.69 28.94 16.05
N ILE A 247 -35.35 27.88 15.31
CA ILE A 247 -34.10 27.81 14.53
C ILE A 247 -34.07 28.89 13.45
N ASP A 248 -35.16 29.04 12.69
CA ASP A 248 -35.26 30.02 11.59
C ASP A 248 -35.21 31.47 12.10
N GLN A 249 -35.71 31.73 13.32
CA GLN A 249 -35.58 33.01 14.03
C GLN A 249 -34.19 33.23 14.66
N GLY A 250 -33.17 32.49 14.22
CA GLY A 250 -31.78 32.64 14.68
C GLY A 250 -31.43 31.84 15.93
N ALA A 251 -32.27 30.89 16.35
CA ALA A 251 -32.06 30.03 17.51
C ALA A 251 -31.71 30.81 18.80
N HIS A 252 -32.38 31.95 19.01
CA HIS A 252 -32.12 32.81 20.17
C HIS A 252 -32.34 32.05 21.48
N TRP A 253 -31.28 31.96 22.29
CA TRP A 253 -31.26 31.28 23.58
C TRP A 253 -30.73 32.26 24.63
N PRO A 254 -31.56 32.68 25.61
CA PRO A 254 -31.15 33.66 26.62
C PRO A 254 -29.97 33.19 27.48
N GLU A 255 -29.09 34.11 27.86
CA GLU A 255 -27.98 33.82 28.77
C GLU A 255 -28.48 33.48 30.19
N GLY A 256 -27.66 32.75 30.95
CA GLY A 256 -27.94 32.45 32.37
C GLY A 256 -28.96 31.33 32.63
N LEU A 257 -29.35 30.58 31.60
CA LEU A 257 -30.29 29.45 31.71
C LEU A 257 -29.62 28.08 31.90
N ASP A 258 -28.30 28.01 31.75
CA ASP A 258 -27.51 26.79 31.95
C ASP A 258 -27.57 26.33 33.43
N PRO A 259 -27.50 25.02 33.73
CA PRO A 259 -27.53 24.51 35.09
C PRO A 259 -26.44 25.12 35.97
N LYS A 260 -26.78 25.57 37.18
CA LYS A 260 -25.81 26.11 38.15
C LYS A 260 -24.72 25.06 38.45
N GLY A 261 -23.46 25.46 38.27
CA GLY A 261 -22.30 24.57 38.45
C GLY A 261 -21.89 23.80 37.19
N TYR A 262 -22.56 23.98 36.05
CA TYR A 262 -22.08 23.45 34.78
C TYR A 262 -20.82 24.21 34.34
N THR A 263 -19.67 23.55 34.43
CA THR A 263 -18.47 23.89 33.65
C THR A 263 -18.55 23.17 32.31
N ALA A 264 -18.25 23.84 31.20
CA ALA A 264 -18.07 23.23 29.87
C ALA A 264 -17.35 21.86 29.98
N PRO A 265 -17.62 20.88 29.07
CA PRO A 265 -17.20 19.50 29.27
C PRO A 265 -15.76 19.50 29.76
N LEU A 266 -15.57 19.02 30.98
CA LEU A 266 -14.27 19.01 31.65
C LEU A 266 -13.30 18.45 30.62
N ILE A 267 -12.37 19.27 30.13
CA ILE A 267 -11.21 18.78 29.40
C ILE A 267 -10.71 17.60 30.23
N HIS A 268 -10.71 16.41 29.64
CA HIS A 268 -10.34 15.18 30.35
C HIS A 268 -9.03 15.46 31.06
N TRP A 269 -8.86 15.00 32.30
CA TRP A 269 -7.75 15.44 33.16
C TRP A 269 -6.38 15.31 32.49
N ALA A 270 -6.22 14.33 31.59
CA ALA A 270 -5.01 14.10 30.80
C ALA A 270 -4.69 15.20 29.77
N TYR A 271 -5.67 15.98 29.34
CA TYR A 271 -5.52 17.09 28.39
C TYR A 271 -5.46 18.46 29.07
N ARG A 272 -5.45 18.49 30.41
CA ARG A 272 -5.26 19.74 31.16
C ARG A 272 -3.76 20.05 31.26
N PRO A 273 -3.37 21.33 31.28
CA PRO A 273 -2.01 21.71 31.61
C PRO A 273 -1.57 21.07 32.93
N LEU A 274 -0.39 20.46 32.94
CA LEU A 274 0.19 19.86 34.14
C LEU A 274 0.56 20.98 35.13
N ALA A 275 0.01 20.92 36.34
CA ALA A 275 0.47 21.75 37.44
C ALA A 275 1.61 21.04 38.17
N ARG A 276 2.57 21.80 38.73
CA ARG A 276 3.65 21.26 39.57
C ARG A 276 3.30 21.44 41.05
N PRO A 277 2.58 20.51 41.69
CA PRO A 277 2.17 20.66 43.08
C PRO A 277 3.37 20.62 44.03
N SER A 278 3.27 21.32 45.16
CA SER A 278 4.21 21.16 46.26
C SER A 278 4.13 19.75 46.84
N ALA A 279 5.27 19.15 47.15
CA ALA A 279 5.31 17.83 47.79
C ALA A 279 4.61 17.87 49.18
N PRO A 280 3.82 16.85 49.54
CA PRO A 280 3.15 16.80 50.83
C PRO A 280 4.15 16.68 51.98
N ARG A 281 3.89 17.37 53.09
CA ARG A 281 4.66 17.17 54.33
C ARG A 281 4.18 15.90 55.03
N VAL A 282 5.01 14.87 55.07
CA VAL A 282 4.69 13.56 55.65
C VAL A 282 5.49 13.30 56.92
N LYS A 283 4.90 12.63 57.91
CA LYS A 283 5.59 12.21 59.15
C LYS A 283 6.39 10.93 58.88
N GLY A 284 7.57 10.76 59.47
CA GLY A 284 8.44 9.59 59.20
C GLY A 284 9.36 9.78 57.99
N SER A 285 10.04 10.92 57.94
CA SER A 285 10.83 11.45 56.82
C SER A 285 11.99 10.58 56.33
N SER A 286 12.43 9.56 57.05
CA SER A 286 13.59 8.74 56.64
C SER A 286 13.27 7.72 55.53
N TRP A 287 12.01 7.37 55.32
CA TRP A 287 11.61 6.48 54.22
C TRP A 287 11.46 7.22 52.89
N ALA A 288 10.90 8.43 52.91
CA ALA A 288 10.70 9.23 51.71
C ALA A 288 12.02 9.88 51.27
N ARG A 289 12.61 9.40 50.18
CA ARG A 289 13.89 9.88 49.64
C ARG A 289 13.70 10.88 48.52
N THR A 290 12.59 10.77 47.78
CA THR A 290 12.23 11.65 46.67
C THR A 290 10.91 12.38 46.93
N PRO A 291 10.63 13.47 46.20
CA PRO A 291 9.31 14.10 46.23
C PRO A 291 8.16 13.12 45.89
N ILE A 292 8.41 12.14 45.00
CA ILE A 292 7.42 11.12 44.62
C ILE A 292 7.06 10.25 45.84
N ASP A 293 8.06 9.83 46.61
CA ASP A 293 7.86 9.03 47.82
C ASP A 293 6.99 9.77 48.85
N SER A 294 7.10 11.09 48.91
CA SER A 294 6.27 11.92 49.79
C SER A 294 4.78 11.86 49.41
N PHE A 295 4.46 11.83 48.11
CA PHE A 295 3.08 11.65 47.65
C PHE A 295 2.56 10.23 47.96
N ILE A 296 3.39 9.20 47.75
CA ILE A 296 3.02 7.82 48.06
C ILE A 296 2.80 7.64 49.56
N LEU A 297 3.73 8.12 50.39
CA LEU A 297 3.64 8.00 51.85
C LEU A 297 2.45 8.76 52.42
N ALA A 298 2.13 9.94 51.87
CA ALA A 298 0.95 10.70 52.27
C ALA A 298 -0.33 9.87 52.05
N LYS A 299 -0.43 9.20 50.89
CA LYS A 299 -1.59 8.34 50.58
C LYS A 299 -1.62 7.07 51.42
N LEU A 300 -0.48 6.43 51.67
CA LEU A 300 -0.41 5.28 52.58
C LEU A 300 -0.87 5.69 53.99
N GLN A 301 -0.41 6.82 54.51
CA GLN A 301 -0.81 7.32 55.83
C GLN A 301 -2.31 7.66 55.91
N GLU A 302 -2.86 8.32 54.88
CA GLU A 302 -4.31 8.56 54.76
C GLU A 302 -5.10 7.25 54.85
N LYS A 303 -4.61 6.20 54.19
CA LYS A 303 -5.22 4.86 54.19
C LYS A 303 -4.80 3.98 55.37
N ARG A 304 -4.02 4.50 56.33
CA ARG A 304 -3.47 3.78 57.49
C ARG A 304 -2.64 2.54 57.12
N LEU A 305 -1.98 2.60 55.96
CA LEU A 305 -1.04 1.60 55.46
C LEU A 305 0.40 2.02 55.76
N ARG A 306 1.31 1.04 55.80
CA ARG A 306 2.75 1.24 55.96
C ARG A 306 3.49 0.65 54.76
N PRO A 307 4.64 1.24 54.34
CA PRO A 307 5.47 0.64 53.31
C PRO A 307 5.94 -0.76 53.69
N SER A 308 6.06 -1.64 52.70
CA SER A 308 6.70 -2.95 52.86
C SER A 308 8.21 -2.79 53.13
N PRO A 309 8.85 -3.74 53.84
CA PRO A 309 10.30 -3.73 54.00
C PRO A 309 10.99 -3.88 52.63
N PRO A 310 12.21 -3.31 52.46
CA PRO A 310 13.04 -3.57 51.28
C PRO A 310 13.29 -5.06 51.09
N ALA A 311 13.41 -5.50 49.84
CA ALA A 311 13.84 -6.86 49.54
C ALA A 311 15.31 -7.08 49.97
N ASP A 312 15.70 -8.32 50.21
CA ASP A 312 17.09 -8.66 50.51
C ASP A 312 18.01 -8.36 49.31
N LYS A 313 19.31 -8.16 49.59
CA LYS A 313 20.31 -7.79 48.57
C LYS A 313 20.33 -8.75 47.39
N ARG A 314 20.26 -10.06 47.62
CA ARG A 314 20.31 -11.05 46.54
C ARG A 314 19.09 -10.93 45.62
N THR A 315 17.90 -10.74 46.21
CA THR A 315 16.67 -10.50 45.46
C THR A 315 16.73 -9.19 44.68
N LEU A 316 17.23 -8.11 45.30
CA LEU A 316 17.39 -6.81 44.64
C LEU A 316 18.32 -6.90 43.43
N LEU A 317 19.52 -7.46 43.62
CA LEU A 317 20.50 -7.64 42.54
C LEU A 317 19.89 -8.46 41.39
N ARG A 318 19.29 -9.61 41.70
CA ARG A 318 18.66 -10.45 40.67
C ARG A 318 17.61 -9.67 39.86
N ARG A 319 16.71 -8.94 40.52
CA ARG A 319 15.66 -8.17 39.83
C ARG A 319 16.24 -7.11 38.93
N VAL A 320 17.13 -6.27 39.48
CA VAL A 320 17.67 -5.12 38.73
C VAL A 320 18.54 -5.56 37.54
N THR A 321 19.31 -6.65 37.66
CA THR A 321 20.09 -7.18 36.52
C THR A 321 19.17 -7.70 35.41
N TYR A 322 18.11 -8.44 35.74
CA TYR A 322 17.13 -8.90 34.74
C TYR A 322 16.36 -7.74 34.10
N ASP A 323 15.98 -6.74 34.89
CA ASP A 323 15.22 -5.59 34.40
C ASP A 323 16.06 -4.76 33.43
N LEU A 324 17.31 -4.45 33.80
CA LEU A 324 18.18 -3.57 33.02
C LEU A 324 18.88 -4.29 31.86
N THR A 325 19.34 -5.53 32.05
CA THR A 325 20.18 -6.23 31.04
C THR A 325 19.53 -7.50 30.48
N GLY A 326 18.44 -7.97 31.06
CA GLY A 326 17.78 -9.22 30.65
C GLY A 326 18.48 -10.51 31.08
N LEU A 327 19.62 -10.41 31.78
CA LEU A 327 20.45 -11.54 32.18
C LEU A 327 20.55 -11.67 33.70
N PRO A 328 20.85 -12.88 34.22
CA PRO A 328 21.16 -13.04 35.64
C PRO A 328 22.53 -12.44 35.98
N PRO A 329 22.74 -11.99 37.24
CA PRO A 329 24.08 -11.63 37.73
C PRO A 329 24.97 -12.87 37.85
N THR A 330 26.29 -12.70 37.70
CA THR A 330 27.25 -13.81 37.88
C THR A 330 27.43 -14.15 39.36
N PRO A 331 27.92 -15.36 39.70
CA PRO A 331 28.24 -15.73 41.08
C PRO A 331 29.19 -14.73 41.76
N GLU A 332 30.16 -14.20 41.03
CA GLU A 332 31.15 -13.23 41.51
C GLU A 332 30.50 -11.88 41.82
N GLU A 333 29.64 -11.39 40.92
CA GLU A 333 28.87 -10.15 41.13
C GLU A 333 27.93 -10.26 42.34
N ILE A 334 27.31 -11.43 42.54
CA ILE A 334 26.48 -11.71 43.72
C ILE A 334 27.33 -11.60 44.99
N GLN A 335 28.47 -12.28 45.04
CA GLN A 335 29.35 -12.26 46.22
C GLN A 335 29.86 -10.85 46.51
N ALA A 336 30.30 -10.12 45.49
CA ALA A 336 30.77 -8.75 45.62
C ALA A 336 29.69 -7.83 46.21
N PHE A 337 28.47 -7.87 45.67
CA PHE A 337 27.38 -7.02 46.17
C PHE A 337 26.89 -7.41 47.58
N LEU A 338 26.90 -8.69 47.91
CA LEU A 338 26.58 -9.15 49.26
C LEU A 338 27.59 -8.64 50.29
N ALA A 339 28.88 -8.67 49.95
CA ALA A 339 29.98 -8.19 50.79
C ALA A 339 30.07 -6.66 50.89
N ASP A 340 29.57 -5.91 49.91
CA ASP A 340 29.65 -4.46 49.88
C ASP A 340 28.73 -3.80 50.93
N THR A 341 29.30 -3.18 51.96
CA THR A 341 28.56 -2.54 53.05
C THR A 341 28.38 -1.03 52.85
N ALA A 342 28.82 -0.47 51.73
CA ALA A 342 28.68 0.94 51.44
C ALA A 342 27.19 1.35 51.38
N PRO A 343 26.82 2.54 51.88
CA PRO A 343 25.43 3.00 51.91
C PRO A 343 24.82 3.19 50.51
N ASP A 344 25.65 3.30 49.48
CA ASP A 344 25.33 3.51 48.07
C ASP A 344 25.61 2.27 47.19
N ALA A 345 25.99 1.13 47.76
CA ALA A 345 26.32 -0.11 47.03
C ALA A 345 25.30 -0.49 45.94
N TYR A 346 24.01 -0.32 46.22
CA TYR A 346 22.94 -0.62 45.26
C TYR A 346 22.90 0.37 44.08
N VAL A 347 23.19 1.66 44.34
CA VAL A 347 23.25 2.69 43.29
C VAL A 347 24.43 2.42 42.37
N THR A 348 25.60 2.10 42.93
CA THR A 348 26.78 1.71 42.15
C THR A 348 26.52 0.53 41.22
N VAL A 349 25.80 -0.49 41.70
CA VAL A 349 25.37 -1.61 40.85
C VAL A 349 24.44 -1.15 39.73
N VAL A 350 23.46 -0.29 40.02
CA VAL A 350 22.56 0.27 39.00
C VAL A 350 23.34 1.04 37.94
N ASP A 351 24.27 1.91 38.34
CA ASP A 351 25.09 2.70 37.43
C ASP A 351 25.96 1.82 36.53
N HIS A 352 26.58 0.77 37.08
CA HIS A 352 27.32 -0.21 36.29
C HIS A 352 26.45 -0.97 35.28
N LEU A 353 25.21 -1.31 35.66
CA LEU A 353 24.26 -2.00 34.77
C LEU A 353 23.76 -1.07 33.66
N LEU A 354 23.50 0.20 33.96
CA LEU A 354 23.11 1.22 32.97
C LEU A 354 24.25 1.53 31.99
N ALA A 355 25.50 1.54 32.46
CA ALA A 355 26.69 1.74 31.62
C ALA A 355 27.06 0.51 30.75
N SER A 356 26.42 -0.65 30.99
CA SER A 356 26.67 -1.87 30.22
C SER A 356 26.05 -1.76 28.83
N PRO A 357 26.76 -2.14 27.74
CA PRO A 357 26.18 -2.20 26.39
C PRO A 357 24.89 -3.04 26.29
N ARG A 358 24.73 -4.01 27.19
CA ARG A 358 23.56 -4.89 27.28
C ARG A 358 22.29 -4.16 27.71
N TYR A 359 22.40 -2.99 28.35
CA TYR A 359 21.26 -2.15 28.69
C TYR A 359 20.53 -1.72 27.41
N GLY A 360 21.26 -1.15 26.45
CA GLY A 360 20.71 -0.76 25.16
C GLY A 360 20.16 -1.94 24.38
N GLU A 361 20.84 -3.10 24.36
CA GLU A 361 20.33 -4.31 23.71
C GLU A 361 18.99 -4.77 24.30
N ARG A 362 18.87 -4.74 25.63
CA ARG A 362 17.65 -5.15 26.35
C ARG A 362 16.49 -4.21 26.09
N TRP A 363 16.73 -2.90 26.19
CA TRP A 363 15.68 -1.88 26.06
C TRP A 363 15.30 -1.61 24.61
N ALA A 364 16.25 -1.67 23.68
CA ALA A 364 15.97 -1.58 22.26
C ALA A 364 14.99 -2.67 21.81
N ARG A 365 15.10 -3.90 22.31
CA ARG A 365 14.14 -4.97 21.97
C ARG A 365 12.69 -4.56 22.29
N HIS A 366 12.44 -3.94 23.43
CA HIS A 366 11.10 -3.45 23.78
C HIS A 366 10.67 -2.27 22.90
N TRP A 367 11.60 -1.37 22.54
CA TRP A 367 11.32 -0.28 21.61
C TRP A 367 10.96 -0.79 20.21
N LEU A 368 11.70 -1.77 19.71
CA LEU A 368 11.52 -2.36 18.40
C LEU A 368 10.15 -3.07 18.27
N ASP A 369 9.66 -3.68 19.36
CA ASP A 369 8.29 -4.19 19.44
C ASP A 369 7.25 -3.06 19.30
N VAL A 370 7.45 -1.92 19.97
CA VAL A 370 6.52 -0.77 19.95
C VAL A 370 6.41 -0.15 18.56
N VAL A 371 7.52 -0.07 17.84
CA VAL A 371 7.57 0.57 16.51
C VAL A 371 7.31 -0.41 15.37
N HIS A 372 6.92 -1.67 15.66
CA HIS A 372 6.68 -2.71 14.65
C HIS A 372 7.90 -2.99 13.74
N TYR A 373 9.09 -3.00 14.33
CA TYR A 373 10.29 -3.38 13.60
C TYR A 373 10.24 -4.86 13.20
N ALA A 374 10.58 -5.13 11.94
CA ALA A 374 10.78 -6.48 11.42
C ALA A 374 11.89 -6.46 10.37
N ASP A 375 12.63 -7.57 10.27
CA ASP A 375 13.62 -7.80 9.22
C ASP A 375 12.97 -8.26 7.90
N SER A 376 11.63 -8.19 7.78
CA SER A 376 10.85 -8.54 6.59
C SER A 376 9.67 -7.59 6.36
N HIS A 377 9.00 -7.68 5.20
CA HIS A 377 7.88 -6.81 4.87
C HIS A 377 6.59 -7.09 5.66
N GLY A 378 6.41 -8.29 6.20
CA GLY A 378 5.26 -8.67 7.04
C GLY A 378 3.92 -8.62 6.29
N HIS A 379 3.92 -8.88 4.98
CA HIS A 379 2.72 -8.90 4.13
C HIS A 379 2.64 -10.15 3.23
N ASP A 380 1.67 -10.21 2.32
CA ASP A 380 1.39 -11.36 1.44
C ASP A 380 2.62 -11.86 0.64
N GLN A 381 3.45 -10.95 0.15
CA GLN A 381 4.78 -11.23 -0.40
C GLN A 381 5.86 -10.85 0.60
N ASP A 382 6.01 -11.66 1.65
CA ASP A 382 6.93 -11.36 2.74
C ASP A 382 8.41 -11.50 2.32
N ARG A 383 8.99 -10.43 1.81
CA ARG A 383 10.41 -10.35 1.46
C ARG A 383 11.28 -9.85 2.61
N PRO A 384 12.55 -10.29 2.69
CA PRO A 384 13.49 -9.74 3.65
C PRO A 384 13.77 -8.26 3.39
N ARG A 385 14.01 -7.51 4.46
CA ARG A 385 14.50 -6.13 4.44
C ARG A 385 15.99 -6.12 4.80
N ASP A 386 16.82 -6.42 3.81
CA ASP A 386 18.28 -6.60 4.01
C ASP A 386 18.97 -5.38 4.65
N ASN A 387 18.36 -4.20 4.53
CA ASN A 387 18.87 -2.93 5.04
C ASN A 387 18.09 -2.36 6.23
N ALA A 388 17.22 -3.11 6.92
CA ALA A 388 16.47 -2.61 8.08
C ALA A 388 17.32 -2.54 9.38
N TRP A 389 18.28 -3.45 9.54
CA TRP A 389 19.08 -3.61 10.76
C TRP A 389 19.88 -2.38 11.24
N PRO A 390 20.32 -1.42 10.40
CA PRO A 390 21.04 -0.26 10.92
C PRO A 390 20.17 0.60 11.85
N TYR A 391 18.85 0.61 11.66
CA TYR A 391 17.92 1.28 12.58
C TYR A 391 17.85 0.60 13.95
N ARG A 392 17.84 -0.75 14.01
CA ARG A 392 17.96 -1.50 15.27
C ARG A 392 19.21 -1.08 16.04
N ASP A 393 20.35 -1.03 15.34
CA ASP A 393 21.62 -0.69 15.96
C ASP A 393 21.67 0.78 16.41
N TYR A 394 21.02 1.68 15.67
CA TYR A 394 20.80 3.07 16.10
C TYR A 394 20.01 3.15 17.42
N VAL A 395 18.92 2.40 17.55
CA VAL A 395 18.12 2.39 18.80
C VAL A 395 18.96 1.89 19.98
N ILE A 396 19.75 0.83 19.77
CA ILE A 396 20.65 0.28 20.82
C ILE A 396 21.65 1.36 21.28
N ARG A 397 22.29 2.07 20.33
CA ARG A 397 23.21 3.16 20.66
C ARG A 397 22.51 4.31 21.37
N ALA A 398 21.34 4.74 20.90
CA ALA A 398 20.58 5.83 21.49
C ALA A 398 20.25 5.59 22.98
N PHE A 399 19.92 4.34 23.36
CA PHE A 399 19.73 3.98 24.77
C PHE A 399 21.04 3.97 25.56
N ASN A 400 22.12 3.41 25.01
CA ASN A 400 23.41 3.34 25.72
C ASN A 400 24.07 4.72 25.89
N GLU A 401 23.82 5.66 24.97
CA GLU A 401 24.34 7.03 25.01
C GLU A 401 23.46 7.99 25.83
N ASP A 402 22.37 7.49 26.43
CA ASP A 402 21.37 8.30 27.15
C ASP A 402 20.86 9.48 26.30
N LYS A 403 20.53 9.20 25.04
CA LYS A 403 20.12 10.23 24.09
C LYS A 403 18.87 10.96 24.61
N PRO A 404 18.87 12.32 24.67
CA PRO A 404 17.71 13.06 25.15
C PRO A 404 16.44 12.68 24.39
N TYR A 405 15.37 12.39 25.12
CA TYR A 405 14.13 11.88 24.51
C TYR A 405 13.61 12.78 23.37
N ALA A 406 13.64 14.11 23.54
CA ALA A 406 13.22 15.04 22.48
C ALA A 406 14.04 14.87 21.20
N ARG A 407 15.36 14.74 21.32
CA ARG A 407 16.27 14.50 20.20
C ARG A 407 15.98 13.15 19.53
N PHE A 408 15.75 12.10 20.32
CA PHE A 408 15.41 10.77 19.83
C PHE A 408 14.10 10.73 19.04
N VAL A 409 13.10 11.53 19.43
CA VAL A 409 11.85 11.70 18.67
C VAL A 409 12.10 12.45 17.35
N GLU A 410 12.81 13.58 17.41
CA GLU A 410 13.11 14.42 16.24
C GLU A 410 13.87 13.64 15.15
N GLU A 411 14.90 12.89 15.54
CA GLU A 411 15.69 12.07 14.62
C GLU A 411 14.85 11.00 13.91
N GLN A 412 13.94 10.34 14.63
CA GLN A 412 13.12 9.27 14.07
C GLN A 412 12.05 9.76 13.08
N LEU A 413 11.50 10.96 13.29
CA LEU A 413 10.44 11.51 12.45
C LEU A 413 10.95 12.33 11.27
N ALA A 414 12.07 13.05 11.44
CA ALA A 414 12.56 14.01 10.47
C ALA A 414 14.08 14.24 10.56
N GLY A 415 14.84 13.23 11.00
CA GLY A 415 16.28 13.39 11.25
C GLY A 415 17.08 13.87 10.05
N ASP A 416 16.76 13.38 8.84
CA ASP A 416 17.43 13.76 7.60
C ASP A 416 17.22 15.25 7.24
N VAL A 417 16.11 15.85 7.68
CA VAL A 417 15.82 17.28 7.45
C VAL A 417 16.30 18.17 8.60
N LEU A 418 16.11 17.73 9.84
CA LEU A 418 16.48 18.50 11.02
C LEU A 418 17.99 18.51 11.24
N PHE A 419 18.67 17.42 10.88
CA PHE A 419 20.10 17.20 11.12
C PHE A 419 20.81 16.65 9.86
N PRO A 420 20.76 17.38 8.73
CA PRO A 420 21.19 16.88 7.42
C PRO A 420 22.69 16.59 7.33
N ASP A 421 23.51 17.12 8.25
CA ASP A 421 24.95 16.89 8.32
C ASP A 421 25.33 15.70 9.21
N GLN A 422 24.34 15.03 9.83
CA GLN A 422 24.57 13.89 10.72
C GLN A 422 24.04 12.60 10.06
N PRO A 423 24.92 11.69 9.61
CA PRO A 423 24.46 10.50 8.89
C PRO A 423 23.55 9.60 9.73
N GLU A 424 23.76 9.57 11.05
CA GLU A 424 22.92 8.79 11.97
C GLU A 424 21.46 9.29 11.98
N ALA A 425 21.21 10.57 11.69
CA ALA A 425 19.87 11.10 11.62
C ALA A 425 19.07 10.55 10.43
N THR A 426 19.75 10.17 9.33
CA THR A 426 19.13 9.40 8.23
C THR A 426 18.84 7.97 8.66
N VAL A 427 19.71 7.35 9.48
CA VAL A 427 19.47 5.99 9.99
C VAL A 427 18.25 5.95 10.91
N ALA A 428 18.07 7.00 11.72
CA ALA A 428 16.95 7.14 12.64
C ALA A 428 15.57 7.15 11.94
N THR A 429 15.48 7.67 10.71
CA THR A 429 14.23 7.64 9.93
C THR A 429 13.86 6.24 9.44
N GLY A 430 14.66 5.22 9.76
CA GLY A 430 14.25 3.82 9.75
C GLY A 430 12.96 3.56 10.53
N PHE A 431 12.64 4.39 11.53
CA PHE A 431 11.33 4.41 12.21
C PHE A 431 10.15 4.56 11.22
N ILE A 432 10.28 5.40 10.19
CA ILE A 432 9.23 5.57 9.17
C ILE A 432 9.16 4.34 8.24
N GLY A 433 10.25 3.58 8.14
CA GLY A 433 10.30 2.33 7.38
C GLY A 433 9.69 1.12 8.11
N THR A 434 9.41 1.19 9.41
CA THR A 434 8.89 0.05 10.19
C THR A 434 7.40 -0.21 9.96
N GLY A 435 6.90 -1.36 10.38
CA GLY A 435 5.52 -1.79 10.11
C GLY A 435 5.36 -2.50 8.77
N PRO A 436 4.18 -3.07 8.46
CA PRO A 436 3.95 -3.87 7.25
C PRO A 436 4.12 -3.07 5.95
N PHE A 437 4.66 -3.69 4.91
CA PHE A 437 4.79 -3.09 3.57
C PHE A 437 4.19 -4.00 2.51
N ASP A 438 3.17 -3.51 1.81
CA ASP A 438 2.49 -4.21 0.73
C ASP A 438 3.28 -4.06 -0.58
N GLU A 439 4.32 -4.88 -0.75
CA GLU A 439 5.18 -4.83 -1.94
C GLU A 439 4.40 -5.08 -3.24
N SER A 440 3.46 -6.04 -3.23
CA SER A 440 2.73 -6.43 -4.44
C SER A 440 1.93 -5.25 -4.98
N SER A 441 1.23 -4.53 -4.12
CA SER A 441 0.48 -3.33 -4.53
C SER A 441 1.37 -2.12 -4.76
N MET A 442 2.43 -1.93 -3.96
CA MET A 442 3.29 -0.75 -4.05
C MET A 442 4.27 -0.82 -5.24
N ILE A 443 4.70 -2.00 -5.67
CA ILE A 443 5.69 -2.17 -6.74
C ILE A 443 5.06 -2.67 -8.04
N ALA A 444 4.18 -3.66 -8.00
CA ALA A 444 3.68 -4.29 -9.23
C ALA A 444 2.54 -3.49 -9.88
N ILE A 445 1.69 -2.84 -9.09
CA ILE A 445 0.51 -2.14 -9.60
C ILE A 445 0.90 -0.75 -10.15
N VAL A 446 0.42 -0.47 -11.37
CA VAL A 446 0.57 0.82 -12.05
C VAL A 446 -0.01 1.95 -11.20
N ASP A 447 0.67 3.09 -11.24
CA ASP A 447 0.19 4.31 -10.60
C ASP A 447 -1.22 4.72 -11.09
N ASP A 448 -1.89 5.52 -10.27
CA ASP A 448 -3.25 6.03 -10.49
C ASP A 448 -4.43 5.03 -10.48
N THR A 449 -4.17 3.73 -10.44
CA THR A 449 -5.21 2.72 -10.18
C THR A 449 -5.82 2.86 -8.78
N VAL A 450 -7.06 2.38 -8.60
CA VAL A 450 -7.75 2.41 -7.31
C VAL A 450 -7.00 1.58 -6.25
N ASP A 451 -6.48 0.42 -6.65
CA ASP A 451 -5.74 -0.47 -5.74
C ASP A 451 -4.42 0.15 -5.29
N LYS A 452 -3.66 0.80 -6.19
CA LYS A 452 -2.45 1.54 -5.82
C LYS A 452 -2.74 2.69 -4.85
N LYS A 453 -3.80 3.46 -5.11
CA LYS A 453 -4.23 4.56 -4.23
C LYS A 453 -4.64 4.04 -2.86
N ARG A 454 -5.30 2.88 -2.79
CA ARG A 454 -5.64 2.21 -1.53
C ARG A 454 -4.40 1.76 -0.78
N ALA A 455 -3.44 1.13 -1.45
CA ALA A 455 -2.17 0.70 -0.84
C ALA A 455 -1.39 1.90 -0.26
N GLN A 456 -1.21 2.96 -1.04
CA GLN A 456 -0.56 4.20 -0.57
C GLN A 456 -1.29 4.84 0.62
N SER A 457 -2.64 4.79 0.62
CA SER A 457 -3.44 5.29 1.75
C SER A 457 -3.30 4.44 3.01
N LEU A 458 -3.18 3.11 2.88
CA LEU A 458 -2.98 2.21 4.00
C LEU A 458 -1.57 2.32 4.57
N ASP A 459 -0.57 2.47 3.70
CA ASP A 459 0.82 2.70 4.10
C ASP A 459 0.97 3.97 4.96
N ARG A 460 0.32 5.07 4.54
CA ARG A 460 0.27 6.32 5.32
C ARG A 460 -0.52 6.18 6.62
N ASP A 461 -1.59 5.40 6.63
CA ASP A 461 -2.38 5.11 7.84
C ASP A 461 -1.50 4.44 8.90
N ASP A 462 -0.68 3.47 8.48
CA ASP A 462 0.28 2.79 9.35
C ASP A 462 1.34 3.76 9.91
N MET A 463 1.94 4.63 9.08
CA MET A 463 2.90 5.65 9.57
C MET A 463 2.27 6.59 10.62
N VAL A 464 1.05 7.06 10.39
CA VAL A 464 0.32 7.92 11.34
C VAL A 464 0.01 7.16 12.63
N MET A 465 -0.49 5.93 12.51
CA MET A 465 -0.84 5.09 13.65
C MET A 465 0.39 4.80 14.51
N THR A 466 1.50 4.37 13.92
CA THR A 466 2.75 4.04 14.61
C THR A 466 3.32 5.27 15.30
N THR A 467 3.35 6.43 14.61
CA THR A 467 3.80 7.71 15.19
C THR A 467 2.98 8.11 16.42
N MET A 468 1.65 8.16 16.29
CA MET A 468 0.78 8.63 17.38
C MET A 468 0.74 7.66 18.55
N SER A 469 0.76 6.36 18.29
CA SER A 469 0.75 5.34 19.34
C SER A 469 2.09 5.33 20.10
N THR A 470 3.21 5.50 19.40
CA THR A 470 4.56 5.48 19.99
C THR A 470 4.84 6.72 20.83
N PHE A 471 4.64 7.92 20.28
CA PHE A 471 5.11 9.16 20.91
C PHE A 471 4.03 9.92 21.69
N VAL A 472 2.76 9.73 21.33
CA VAL A 472 1.63 10.43 21.97
C VAL A 472 0.78 9.48 22.83
N SER A 473 1.08 8.18 22.80
CA SER A 473 0.35 7.14 23.52
C SER A 473 -1.17 7.20 23.29
N SER A 474 -1.58 7.60 22.08
CA SER A 474 -2.99 7.84 21.73
C SER A 474 -3.34 7.14 20.42
N THR A 475 -4.45 6.40 20.42
CA THR A 475 -4.96 5.78 19.19
C THR A 475 -5.75 6.80 18.39
N VAL A 476 -5.36 7.00 17.13
CA VAL A 476 -6.04 7.96 16.24
C VAL A 476 -6.82 7.28 15.12
N HIS A 477 -6.65 5.97 14.92
CA HIS A 477 -7.18 5.26 13.75
C HIS A 477 -8.71 5.35 13.63
N CYS A 478 -9.46 5.46 14.74
CA CYS A 478 -10.92 5.57 14.66
C CYS A 478 -11.33 6.83 13.86
N ALA A 479 -10.51 7.88 13.95
CA ALA A 479 -10.66 9.14 13.25
C ALA A 479 -10.67 8.99 11.72
N ARG A 480 -10.11 7.88 11.19
CA ARG A 480 -10.13 7.54 9.75
C ARG A 480 -11.54 7.53 9.19
N CYS A 481 -12.47 6.93 9.93
CA CYS A 481 -13.82 6.68 9.46
C CYS A 481 -14.84 7.70 10.00
N HIS A 482 -14.65 8.17 11.22
CA HIS A 482 -15.53 9.13 11.89
C HIS A 482 -14.72 9.87 12.96
N ASN A 483 -15.16 11.04 13.44
CA ASN A 483 -14.50 11.69 14.58
C ASN A 483 -14.23 10.71 15.72
N HIS A 484 -13.06 10.79 16.35
CA HIS A 484 -12.65 9.83 17.35
C HIS A 484 -13.70 9.72 18.49
N LYS A 485 -13.96 8.49 18.95
CA LYS A 485 -15.13 8.20 19.81
C LYS A 485 -15.04 8.86 21.19
N PHE A 486 -13.84 8.91 21.75
CA PHE A 486 -13.58 9.35 23.13
C PHE A 486 -12.72 10.61 23.15
N ASP A 487 -11.61 10.58 22.43
CA ASP A 487 -10.68 11.70 22.35
C ASP A 487 -11.12 12.81 21.38
N PRO A 488 -10.74 14.07 21.63
CA PRO A 488 -11.15 15.23 20.85
C PRO A 488 -10.35 15.34 19.54
N ILE A 489 -10.34 14.28 18.73
CA ILE A 489 -9.62 14.20 17.46
C ILE A 489 -10.65 14.15 16.32
N PRO A 490 -10.87 15.29 15.63
CA PRO A 490 -11.71 15.31 14.44
C PRO A 490 -11.09 14.49 13.31
N GLN A 491 -11.93 13.90 12.46
CA GLN A 491 -11.48 13.22 11.23
C GLN A 491 -10.64 14.16 10.35
N ARG A 492 -10.99 15.46 10.31
CA ARG A 492 -10.20 16.47 9.60
C ARG A 492 -8.75 16.54 10.08
N GLU A 493 -8.52 16.51 11.39
CA GLU A 493 -7.15 16.56 11.94
C GLU A 493 -6.39 15.26 11.67
N TYR A 494 -7.07 14.11 11.71
CA TYR A 494 -6.46 12.84 11.31
C TYR A 494 -5.96 12.85 9.86
N TYR A 495 -6.75 13.35 8.90
CA TYR A 495 -6.29 13.46 7.51
C TYR A 495 -5.21 14.54 7.31
N ARG A 496 -5.15 15.57 8.17
CA ARG A 496 -4.02 16.52 8.20
C ARG A 496 -2.73 15.84 8.68
N LEU A 497 -2.82 14.90 9.62
CA LEU A 497 -1.66 14.09 10.03
C LEU A 497 -1.18 13.18 8.89
N GLN A 498 -2.09 12.54 8.15
CA GLN A 498 -1.70 11.78 6.95
C GLN A 498 -0.97 12.64 5.92
N ALA A 499 -1.32 13.92 5.79
CA ALA A 499 -0.66 14.83 4.84
C ALA A 499 0.82 15.05 5.14
N VAL A 500 1.26 14.89 6.40
CA VAL A 500 2.68 14.99 6.79
C VAL A 500 3.50 13.90 6.10
N PHE A 501 2.97 12.68 6.05
CA PHE A 501 3.63 11.53 5.41
C PHE A 501 3.29 11.42 3.92
N ALA A 502 2.51 12.37 3.37
CA ALA A 502 2.07 12.28 2.00
C ALA A 502 3.16 12.53 0.96
N GLY A 503 4.32 13.05 1.35
CA GLY A 503 5.50 13.14 0.48
C GLY A 503 6.54 12.05 0.73
N VAL A 504 6.24 11.07 1.59
CA VAL A 504 7.20 10.07 2.07
C VAL A 504 6.73 8.67 1.69
N ASP A 505 7.71 7.82 1.41
CA ASP A 505 7.61 6.40 1.09
C ASP A 505 8.67 5.63 1.90
N ARG A 506 8.74 4.31 1.72
CA ARG A 506 9.74 3.44 2.35
C ARG A 506 10.66 2.87 1.29
N ALA A 507 11.95 3.16 1.36
CA ALA A 507 12.92 2.67 0.39
C ALA A 507 14.34 2.60 0.98
N ASP A 508 15.21 1.86 0.29
CA ASP A 508 16.63 1.83 0.59
C ASP A 508 17.29 3.16 0.22
N ARG A 509 17.98 3.78 1.17
CA ARG A 509 18.71 5.04 1.01
C ARG A 509 20.18 4.88 1.38
N PRO A 510 21.10 5.55 0.66
CA PRO A 510 22.50 5.58 1.04
C PRO A 510 22.72 6.46 2.27
N TYR A 511 23.60 6.02 3.17
CA TYR A 511 24.13 6.81 4.27
C TYR A 511 25.62 6.50 4.48
N ASP A 512 26.39 7.48 4.93
CA ASP A 512 27.81 7.28 5.24
C ASP A 512 27.99 6.93 6.73
N LEU A 513 29.00 6.14 7.08
CA LEU A 513 29.28 5.84 8.48
C LEU A 513 30.02 6.96 9.19
N ASP A 514 30.91 7.64 8.46
CA ASP A 514 31.75 8.71 8.99
C ASP A 514 31.08 10.07 8.74
N PRO A 515 30.84 10.89 9.78
CA PRO A 515 30.23 12.21 9.62
C PRO A 515 31.04 13.17 8.72
N GLY A 516 32.37 13.07 8.71
CA GLY A 516 33.22 13.88 7.86
C GLY A 516 33.07 13.51 6.37
N ILE A 517 33.04 12.22 6.06
CA ILE A 517 32.74 11.71 4.71
C ILE A 517 31.33 12.10 4.29
N HIS A 518 30.35 12.00 5.19
CA HIS A 518 28.97 12.42 4.93
C HIS A 518 28.89 13.88 4.49
N VAL A 519 29.46 14.80 5.29
CA VAL A 519 29.45 16.24 4.99
C VAL A 519 30.17 16.52 3.67
N LEU A 520 31.30 15.86 3.41
CA LEU A 520 32.04 16.01 2.15
C LEU A 520 31.23 15.51 0.96
N ARG A 521 30.63 14.32 1.05
CA ARG A 521 29.79 13.73 0.00
C ARG A 521 28.59 14.64 -0.30
N GLN A 522 27.89 15.11 0.72
CA GLN A 522 26.75 16.01 0.56
C GLN A 522 27.17 17.35 -0.07
N SER A 523 28.33 17.90 0.30
CA SER A 523 28.89 19.10 -0.35
C SER A 523 29.12 18.86 -1.84
N LEU A 524 29.81 17.76 -2.19
CA LEU A 524 30.11 17.40 -3.58
C LEU A 524 28.84 17.15 -4.40
N LEU A 525 27.82 16.48 -3.82
CA LEU A 525 26.54 16.27 -4.50
C LEU A 525 25.79 17.58 -4.75
N ARG A 526 25.80 18.52 -3.78
CA ARG A 526 25.22 19.86 -3.96
C ARG A 526 25.98 20.66 -5.03
N GLU A 527 27.30 20.60 -5.03
CA GLU A 527 28.13 21.21 -6.07
C GLU A 527 27.85 20.60 -7.44
N ARG A 528 27.72 19.27 -7.54
CA ARG A 528 27.38 18.56 -8.78
C ARG A 528 26.02 19.04 -9.32
N ALA A 529 25.00 18.99 -8.48
CA ALA A 529 23.64 19.38 -8.86
C ALA A 529 23.57 20.83 -9.34
N ALA A 530 24.25 21.76 -8.67
CA ALA A 530 24.31 23.16 -9.09
C ALA A 530 25.00 23.35 -10.47
N ARG A 531 25.98 22.50 -10.79
CA ARG A 531 26.74 22.55 -12.05
C ARG A 531 25.93 21.90 -13.17
N GLU A 532 25.27 20.77 -12.89
CA GLU A 532 24.31 20.11 -13.78
C GLU A 532 23.13 21.03 -14.13
N GLU A 533 22.59 21.77 -13.16
CA GLU A 533 21.51 22.72 -13.42
C GLU A 533 21.99 23.85 -14.35
N ARG A 534 23.18 24.41 -14.08
CA ARG A 534 23.77 25.45 -14.93
C ARG A 534 24.06 24.93 -16.34
N ARG A 535 24.53 23.68 -16.43
CA ARG A 535 24.78 22.96 -17.68
C ARG A 535 23.50 22.78 -18.49
N SER A 536 22.44 22.30 -17.84
CA SER A 536 21.12 22.11 -18.44
C SER A 536 20.53 23.42 -18.97
N LYS A 537 20.69 24.54 -18.26
CA LYS A 537 20.27 25.87 -18.75
C LYS A 537 20.98 26.28 -20.04
N ILE A 538 22.27 25.99 -20.16
CA ILE A 538 23.04 26.25 -21.40
C ILE A 538 22.54 25.34 -22.53
N ASP A 539 22.29 24.07 -22.26
CA ASP A 539 21.77 23.13 -23.27
C ASP A 539 20.36 23.51 -23.75
N GLN A 540 19.50 24.00 -22.85
CA GLN A 540 18.18 24.54 -23.22
C GLN A 540 18.29 25.82 -24.06
N ALA A 541 19.23 26.71 -23.73
CA ALA A 541 19.51 27.89 -24.56
C ALA A 541 20.03 27.50 -25.95
N ALA A 542 20.87 26.46 -26.03
CA ALA A 542 21.38 25.93 -27.30
C ALA A 542 20.28 25.26 -28.14
N ALA A 543 19.34 24.55 -27.51
CA ALA A 543 18.19 23.99 -28.20
C ALA A 543 17.36 25.07 -28.92
N ASN A 544 17.21 26.25 -28.31
CA ASN A 544 16.41 27.35 -28.85
C ASN A 544 17.21 28.36 -29.69
N LEU A 545 18.49 28.09 -29.97
CA LEU A 545 19.34 29.01 -30.73
C LEU A 545 18.93 29.03 -32.20
N ASP A 546 18.49 30.19 -32.70
CA ASP A 546 18.18 30.41 -34.11
C ASP A 546 19.36 31.12 -34.82
N ARG A 547 20.07 30.38 -35.66
CA ARG A 547 21.24 30.84 -36.43
C ARG A 547 21.21 30.29 -37.86
N PRO A 548 21.77 31.00 -38.86
CA PRO A 548 21.77 30.54 -40.26
C PRO A 548 22.34 29.13 -40.44
N GLU A 549 23.39 28.78 -39.71
CA GLU A 549 24.07 27.48 -39.76
C GLU A 549 23.21 26.35 -39.16
N LEU A 550 22.37 26.68 -38.17
CA LEU A 550 21.44 25.73 -37.55
C LEU A 550 20.17 25.53 -38.38
N ARG A 551 19.71 26.57 -39.10
CA ARG A 551 18.54 26.46 -40.00
C ARG A 551 18.72 25.41 -41.08
N GLN A 552 19.92 25.31 -41.66
CA GLN A 552 20.23 24.26 -42.64
C GLN A 552 20.12 22.84 -42.05
N LEU A 553 20.54 22.67 -40.79
CA LEU A 553 20.39 21.40 -40.07
C LEU A 553 18.94 21.14 -39.67
N ASP A 554 18.19 22.16 -39.27
CA ASP A 554 16.77 22.04 -38.93
C ASP A 554 15.92 21.67 -40.18
N GLU A 555 16.24 22.24 -41.35
CA GLU A 555 15.64 21.83 -42.64
C GLU A 555 15.98 20.38 -43.00
N ARG A 556 17.24 19.95 -42.79
CA ARG A 556 17.66 18.57 -43.00
C ARG A 556 16.96 17.61 -42.04
N LEU A 557 16.80 18.00 -40.78
CA LEU A 557 16.06 17.24 -39.76
C LEU A 557 14.59 17.11 -40.14
N GLN A 558 13.96 18.19 -40.58
CA GLN A 558 12.57 18.18 -41.04
C GLN A 558 12.40 17.24 -42.24
N LYS A 559 13.31 17.30 -43.21
CA LYS A 559 13.29 16.41 -44.38
C LYS A 559 13.46 14.94 -43.98
N LEU A 560 14.44 14.62 -43.14
CA LEU A 560 14.66 13.25 -42.64
C LEU A 560 13.45 12.72 -41.87
N GLN A 561 12.78 13.57 -41.08
CA GLN A 561 11.56 13.22 -40.37
C GLN A 561 10.39 12.97 -41.34
N GLN A 562 10.20 13.82 -42.34
CA GLN A 562 9.18 13.63 -43.38
C GLN A 562 9.41 12.34 -44.18
N ASP A 563 10.65 12.06 -44.57
CA ASP A 563 11.02 10.82 -45.29
C ASP A 563 10.79 9.56 -44.43
N LEU A 564 10.95 9.68 -43.11
CA LEU A 564 10.69 8.62 -42.15
C LEU A 564 9.18 8.39 -41.91
N ASP A 565 8.40 9.47 -41.79
CA ASP A 565 6.95 9.44 -41.57
C ASP A 565 6.19 8.96 -42.81
N ALA A 566 6.69 9.26 -44.01
CA ALA A 566 6.14 8.78 -45.29
C ALA A 566 6.29 7.26 -45.49
N ARG A 567 7.04 6.57 -44.63
CA ARG A 567 7.19 5.12 -44.65
C ARG A 567 6.32 4.50 -43.57
N GLU A 568 5.50 3.52 -43.94
CA GLU A 568 4.69 2.77 -42.95
C GLU A 568 5.59 2.05 -41.94
N LYS A 569 5.16 2.02 -40.67
CA LYS A 569 5.75 1.11 -39.68
C LYS A 569 5.25 -0.30 -40.00
N PRO A 570 6.12 -1.30 -40.15
CA PRO A 570 5.67 -2.68 -40.32
C PRO A 570 4.76 -3.05 -39.15
N ALA A 571 3.51 -3.43 -39.44
CA ALA A 571 2.60 -3.93 -38.41
C ALA A 571 3.15 -5.27 -37.87
N PRO A 572 3.22 -5.47 -36.54
CA PRO A 572 3.57 -6.78 -36.00
C PRO A 572 2.47 -7.77 -36.37
N GLN A 573 2.74 -8.66 -37.33
CA GLN A 573 1.85 -9.79 -37.62
C GLN A 573 2.22 -10.95 -36.68
N SER A 574 1.23 -11.50 -36.00
CA SER A 574 1.42 -12.41 -34.86
C SER A 574 2.04 -13.78 -35.19
N LEU A 575 2.73 -14.33 -34.17
CA LEU A 575 3.04 -15.75 -33.86
C LEU A 575 4.33 -16.36 -34.45
N SER A 576 5.49 -15.86 -34.02
CA SER A 576 6.66 -16.74 -33.84
C SER A 576 6.71 -17.21 -32.38
N ASN A 577 6.84 -18.52 -32.16
CA ASN A 577 7.13 -19.08 -30.84
C ASN A 577 8.65 -19.19 -30.58
N SER A 578 9.48 -18.92 -31.60
CA SER A 578 10.93 -18.88 -31.56
C SER A 578 11.45 -17.45 -31.68
N LEU A 579 12.54 -17.15 -30.97
CA LEU A 579 13.29 -15.90 -31.05
C LEU A 579 14.49 -16.01 -31.99
N GLY A 580 15.03 -17.22 -32.19
CA GLY A 580 16.16 -17.51 -33.08
C GLY A 580 17.27 -18.29 -32.39
N TYR A 581 18.51 -18.02 -32.81
CA TYR A 581 19.73 -18.54 -32.21
C TYR A 581 20.35 -17.52 -31.24
N GLN A 582 20.77 -18.00 -30.08
CA GLN A 582 21.57 -17.24 -29.13
C GLN A 582 22.78 -18.09 -28.70
N SER A 583 23.98 -17.50 -28.73
CA SER A 583 25.19 -18.10 -28.16
C SER A 583 25.15 -18.05 -26.62
N GLN A 584 25.84 -18.94 -25.92
CA GLN A 584 25.93 -18.85 -24.47
C GLN A 584 26.62 -17.56 -24.01
N VAL A 585 26.25 -17.03 -22.85
CA VAL A 585 26.93 -15.89 -22.23
C VAL A 585 28.36 -16.30 -21.87
N SER A 586 29.35 -15.45 -22.21
CA SER A 586 30.76 -15.77 -22.01
C SER A 586 31.55 -14.60 -21.46
N SER A 587 32.65 -14.93 -20.77
CA SER A 587 33.64 -13.97 -20.31
C SER A 587 34.28 -13.19 -21.50
N PRO A 588 34.77 -11.96 -21.29
CA PRO A 588 35.50 -11.18 -22.29
C PRO A 588 36.76 -11.87 -22.84
N TYR A 589 37.27 -12.94 -22.21
CA TYR A 589 38.42 -13.69 -22.72
C TYR A 589 38.08 -14.57 -23.94
N VAL A 590 36.79 -14.88 -24.17
CA VAL A 590 36.38 -15.60 -25.38
C VAL A 590 36.50 -14.63 -26.56
N LYS A 591 37.46 -14.90 -27.45
CA LYS A 591 37.84 -13.98 -28.54
C LYS A 591 36.87 -13.96 -29.72
N SER A 592 36.10 -15.02 -29.90
CA SER A 592 35.13 -15.13 -30.99
C SER A 592 34.12 -16.24 -30.72
N LYS A 593 32.92 -16.10 -31.27
CA LYS A 593 31.89 -17.14 -31.33
C LYS A 593 31.43 -17.28 -32.78
N TRP A 594 30.93 -18.45 -33.16
CA TRP A 594 30.45 -18.65 -34.53
C TRP A 594 29.23 -19.57 -34.60
N VAL A 595 28.41 -19.33 -35.62
CA VAL A 595 27.31 -20.19 -36.05
C VAL A 595 27.41 -20.42 -37.55
N GLN A 596 27.03 -21.61 -38.00
CA GLN A 596 27.24 -22.10 -39.35
C GLN A 596 26.02 -22.85 -39.86
N VAL A 597 25.66 -22.59 -41.11
CA VAL A 597 24.61 -23.30 -41.85
C VAL A 597 25.25 -24.21 -42.90
N ASP A 598 24.86 -25.49 -42.95
CA ASP A 598 25.26 -26.47 -43.97
C ASP A 598 24.11 -26.69 -44.97
N PHE A 599 24.28 -26.18 -46.19
CA PHE A 599 23.30 -26.33 -47.28
C PHE A 599 23.25 -27.75 -47.88
N GLY A 600 24.09 -28.68 -47.39
CA GLY A 600 24.21 -30.06 -47.85
C GLY A 600 25.02 -30.24 -49.13
N LYS A 601 25.06 -29.23 -50.00
CA LYS A 601 25.85 -29.19 -51.25
C LYS A 601 26.34 -27.77 -51.54
N SER A 602 27.34 -27.66 -52.41
CA SER A 602 27.83 -26.37 -52.89
C SER A 602 26.81 -25.71 -53.80
N LEU A 603 26.42 -24.47 -53.50
CA LEU A 603 25.43 -23.70 -54.24
C LEU A 603 25.92 -22.27 -54.48
N PRO A 604 25.61 -21.65 -55.63
CA PRO A 604 25.84 -20.22 -55.85
C PRO A 604 24.88 -19.41 -54.99
N LEU A 605 25.36 -18.40 -54.26
CA LEU A 605 24.48 -17.50 -53.51
C LEU A 605 24.45 -16.12 -54.17
N ASP A 606 23.26 -15.54 -54.31
CA ASP A 606 23.08 -14.19 -54.85
C ASP A 606 23.02 -13.15 -53.73
N GLN A 607 22.35 -13.47 -52.63
CA GLN A 607 22.11 -12.54 -51.52
C GLN A 607 22.03 -13.28 -50.19
N VAL A 608 22.63 -12.71 -49.14
CA VAL A 608 22.53 -13.21 -47.76
C VAL A 608 21.95 -12.12 -46.86
N TYR A 609 21.10 -12.50 -45.92
CA TYR A 609 20.58 -11.61 -44.88
C TYR A 609 20.84 -12.18 -43.49
N LEU A 610 21.32 -11.32 -42.59
CA LEU A 610 21.35 -11.60 -41.15
C LEU A 610 20.20 -10.85 -40.51
N VAL A 611 19.26 -11.56 -39.90
CA VAL A 611 18.07 -10.96 -39.31
C VAL A 611 18.28 -10.79 -37.80
N PRO A 612 18.20 -9.57 -37.24
CA PRO A 612 18.33 -9.34 -35.81
C PRO A 612 17.15 -9.88 -35.01
N VAL A 613 17.38 -10.18 -33.73
CA VAL A 613 16.32 -10.57 -32.81
C VAL A 613 15.57 -9.35 -32.29
N GLN A 614 14.24 -9.43 -32.26
CA GLN A 614 13.40 -8.57 -31.44
C GLN A 614 13.01 -9.33 -30.17
N HIS A 615 13.51 -8.89 -29.02
CA HIS A 615 13.17 -9.49 -27.73
C HIS A 615 12.65 -8.42 -26.77
N ALA A 616 11.39 -8.54 -26.34
CA ALA A 616 10.67 -7.49 -25.61
C ALA A 616 10.75 -6.12 -26.34
N GLU A 617 11.07 -5.04 -25.63
CA GLU A 617 11.25 -3.69 -26.19
C GLU A 617 12.68 -3.43 -26.70
N VAL A 618 13.51 -4.46 -26.84
CA VAL A 618 14.91 -4.34 -27.29
C VAL A 618 15.03 -4.82 -28.74
N PRO A 619 14.97 -3.91 -29.74
CA PRO A 619 15.28 -4.23 -31.13
C PRO A 619 16.77 -4.53 -31.28
N GLY A 620 17.12 -5.53 -32.10
CA GLY A 620 18.53 -5.89 -32.33
C GLY A 620 19.17 -6.67 -31.20
N PHE A 621 18.37 -7.31 -30.33
CA PHE A 621 18.86 -8.00 -29.14
C PHE A 621 19.98 -8.99 -29.47
N GLY A 622 21.18 -8.71 -28.95
CA GLY A 622 22.35 -9.55 -29.15
C GLY A 622 22.95 -9.51 -30.56
N PHE A 623 22.52 -8.63 -31.46
CA PHE A 623 23.13 -8.54 -32.78
C PHE A 623 24.61 -8.14 -32.66
N PRO A 624 25.55 -8.85 -33.31
CA PRO A 624 26.96 -8.58 -33.11
C PRO A 624 27.38 -7.26 -33.77
N ALA A 625 27.94 -6.33 -32.98
CA ALA A 625 28.51 -5.10 -33.52
C ALA A 625 29.78 -5.36 -34.37
N ARG A 626 30.51 -6.45 -34.09
CA ARG A 626 31.69 -6.87 -34.86
C ARG A 626 31.52 -8.31 -35.31
N PHE A 627 31.55 -8.56 -36.61
CA PHE A 627 31.39 -9.90 -37.16
C PHE A 627 32.04 -10.06 -38.53
N ARG A 628 32.16 -11.31 -38.99
CA ARG A 628 32.55 -11.67 -40.35
C ARG A 628 31.65 -12.79 -40.87
N VAL A 629 31.30 -12.74 -42.15
CA VAL A 629 30.51 -13.77 -42.83
C VAL A 629 31.36 -14.41 -43.91
N ASP A 630 31.55 -15.73 -43.80
CA ASP A 630 32.41 -16.51 -44.69
C ASP A 630 31.61 -17.63 -45.37
N LEU A 631 32.00 -17.96 -46.61
CA LEU A 631 31.42 -19.03 -47.43
C LEU A 631 32.52 -20.05 -47.79
N SER A 632 32.25 -21.35 -47.58
CA SER A 632 33.26 -22.41 -47.73
C SER A 632 32.67 -23.70 -48.30
N ASN A 633 33.49 -24.54 -48.93
CA ASN A 633 33.17 -25.95 -49.23
C ASN A 633 33.73 -26.92 -48.20
N ASP A 634 34.60 -26.45 -47.31
CA ASP A 634 35.19 -27.18 -46.19
C ASP A 634 34.43 -26.85 -44.89
N PRO A 635 33.91 -27.85 -44.15
CA PRO A 635 33.22 -27.62 -42.87
C PRO A 635 34.10 -26.97 -41.79
N PHE A 636 35.43 -27.05 -41.91
CA PHE A 636 36.37 -26.45 -40.96
C PHE A 636 36.80 -25.02 -41.34
N PHE A 637 36.47 -24.57 -42.56
CA PHE A 637 36.85 -23.26 -43.10
C PHE A 637 38.38 -23.05 -43.16
N ALA A 638 39.13 -24.08 -43.54
CA ALA A 638 40.55 -23.93 -43.87
C ALA A 638 40.74 -23.09 -45.16
N THR A 639 39.78 -23.17 -46.08
CA THR A 639 39.64 -22.31 -47.26
C THR A 639 38.24 -21.71 -47.30
N TYR A 640 38.12 -20.41 -47.55
CA TYR A 640 36.83 -19.71 -47.58
C TYR A 640 36.89 -18.44 -48.41
N HIS A 641 35.72 -17.97 -48.82
CA HIS A 641 35.50 -16.65 -49.40
C HIS A 641 34.75 -15.80 -48.38
N THR A 642 35.28 -14.63 -48.02
CA THR A 642 34.61 -13.70 -47.12
C THR A 642 33.59 -12.88 -47.89
N LEU A 643 32.33 -12.92 -47.45
CA LEU A 643 31.22 -12.16 -48.03
C LEU A 643 31.07 -10.78 -47.39
N ALA A 644 31.35 -10.66 -46.09
CA ALA A 644 31.36 -9.38 -45.36
C ALA A 644 32.34 -9.43 -44.18
N ASP A 645 33.10 -8.35 -43.95
CA ASP A 645 34.07 -8.25 -42.86
C ASP A 645 33.91 -6.95 -42.06
N HIS A 646 33.33 -7.08 -40.87
CA HIS A 646 33.20 -6.04 -39.83
C HIS A 646 33.97 -6.45 -38.56
N SER A 647 35.01 -7.27 -38.70
CA SER A 647 35.80 -7.75 -37.56
C SER A 647 36.61 -6.64 -36.90
N ARG A 648 36.96 -5.57 -37.63
CA ARG A 648 37.82 -4.47 -37.13
C ARG A 648 37.06 -3.22 -36.70
N THR A 649 35.91 -2.95 -37.31
CA THR A 649 35.14 -1.72 -37.08
C THR A 649 33.74 -2.11 -36.62
N ALA A 650 33.35 -1.65 -35.43
CA ALA A 650 32.02 -1.89 -34.90
C ALA A 650 30.96 -1.22 -35.78
N LEU A 651 30.00 -2.00 -36.24
CA LEU A 651 28.79 -1.51 -36.86
C LEU A 651 27.84 -0.97 -35.79
N PRO A 652 27.16 0.17 -36.07
CA PRO A 652 26.01 0.58 -35.27
C PRO A 652 24.96 -0.53 -35.24
N ASP A 653 24.29 -0.70 -34.11
CA ASP A 653 23.21 -1.68 -33.93
C ASP A 653 22.11 -1.47 -34.99
N PRO A 654 21.81 -2.47 -35.83
CA PRO A 654 20.80 -2.37 -36.88
C PRO A 654 19.36 -2.37 -36.33
N GLY A 655 19.16 -2.52 -35.01
CA GLY A 655 17.83 -2.64 -34.42
C GLY A 655 17.10 -3.84 -35.01
N ALA A 656 15.85 -3.66 -35.44
CA ALA A 656 15.06 -4.74 -36.06
C ALA A 656 15.34 -4.93 -37.57
N ALA A 657 16.26 -4.15 -38.15
CA ALA A 657 16.49 -4.19 -39.59
C ALA A 657 17.45 -5.33 -40.01
N PRO A 658 17.08 -6.16 -41.00
CA PRO A 658 17.97 -7.16 -41.57
C PRO A 658 19.23 -6.53 -42.15
N PHE A 659 20.38 -7.14 -41.87
CA PHE A 659 21.65 -6.76 -42.47
C PHE A 659 21.86 -7.51 -43.79
N ALA A 660 21.86 -6.77 -44.90
CA ALA A 660 21.97 -7.32 -46.25
C ALA A 660 23.44 -7.44 -46.69
N ILE A 661 23.82 -8.61 -47.22
CA ILE A 661 25.15 -8.91 -47.76
C ILE A 661 24.99 -9.29 -49.22
N GLN A 662 25.52 -8.46 -50.12
CA GLN A 662 25.55 -8.75 -51.56
C GLN A 662 26.69 -9.72 -51.85
N ASN A 663 26.41 -10.81 -52.59
CA ASN A 663 27.43 -11.78 -53.00
C ASN A 663 27.69 -11.70 -54.51
N ALA A 664 28.96 -11.64 -54.92
CA ALA A 664 29.38 -11.60 -56.31
C ALA A 664 29.54 -13.00 -56.93
N GLY A 665 28.48 -13.82 -56.89
CA GLY A 665 28.43 -15.10 -57.61
C GLY A 665 29.35 -16.21 -57.07
N HIS A 666 29.75 -16.16 -55.80
CA HIS A 666 30.52 -17.23 -55.17
C HIS A 666 29.65 -18.42 -54.76
N SER A 667 30.18 -19.64 -54.93
CA SER A 667 29.52 -20.89 -54.53
C SER A 667 30.16 -21.51 -53.30
N GLY A 668 29.34 -22.01 -52.38
CA GLY A 668 29.80 -22.74 -51.20
C GLY A 668 28.73 -23.62 -50.60
N ARG A 669 29.15 -24.55 -49.74
CA ARG A 669 28.26 -25.46 -49.00
C ARG A 669 27.96 -24.96 -47.59
N TYR A 670 28.91 -24.28 -46.97
CA TYR A 670 28.83 -23.81 -45.60
C TYR A 670 28.91 -22.30 -45.55
N LEU A 671 27.94 -21.68 -44.87
CA LEU A 671 27.95 -20.26 -44.53
C LEU A 671 28.20 -20.11 -43.03
N ARG A 672 29.22 -19.35 -42.63
CA ARG A 672 29.55 -19.13 -41.21
C ARG A 672 29.52 -17.66 -40.87
N VAL A 673 28.81 -17.32 -39.79
CA VAL A 673 28.86 -16.01 -39.15
C VAL A 673 29.75 -16.12 -37.91
N THR A 674 30.81 -15.32 -37.87
CA THR A 674 31.76 -15.27 -36.75
C THR A 674 31.64 -13.90 -36.07
N ALA A 675 31.23 -13.86 -34.80
CA ALA A 675 31.10 -12.65 -34.00
C ALA A 675 32.33 -12.45 -33.08
N PHE A 676 32.66 -11.19 -32.81
CA PHE A 676 33.77 -10.76 -31.96
C PHE A 676 33.25 -9.84 -30.84
N PRO A 677 33.87 -9.85 -29.65
CA PRO A 677 33.49 -8.94 -28.56
C PRO A 677 33.71 -7.48 -28.94
N SER A 678 32.92 -6.59 -28.33
CA SER A 678 33.11 -5.13 -28.48
C SER A 678 34.50 -4.70 -27.97
N THR A 679 35.00 -3.58 -28.46
CA THR A 679 36.26 -2.96 -28.00
C THR A 679 36.09 -2.13 -26.73
N ASP A 680 34.85 -1.86 -26.31
CA ASP A 680 34.56 -1.09 -25.10
C ASP A 680 34.80 -1.93 -23.84
N LYS A 681 35.60 -1.38 -22.91
CA LYS A 681 36.18 -2.09 -21.75
C LYS A 681 35.20 -2.35 -20.60
N GLU A 682 33.91 -2.05 -20.75
CA GLU A 682 32.97 -1.98 -19.61
C GLU A 682 32.15 -3.25 -19.36
N SER A 683 32.04 -4.19 -20.30
CA SER A 683 31.20 -5.39 -20.11
C SER A 683 32.00 -6.60 -19.61
N SER A 684 31.62 -7.13 -18.44
CA SER A 684 32.20 -8.33 -17.83
C SER A 684 31.77 -9.64 -18.50
N TYR A 685 30.85 -9.60 -19.48
CA TYR A 685 30.36 -10.73 -20.26
C TYR A 685 29.78 -10.31 -21.62
N TRP A 686 29.76 -11.22 -22.60
CA TRP A 686 29.18 -11.00 -23.93
C TRP A 686 28.58 -12.28 -24.54
N PHE A 687 27.63 -12.08 -25.45
CA PHE A 687 27.01 -13.11 -26.31
C PHE A 687 26.60 -12.46 -27.65
N PHE A 688 26.21 -13.26 -28.63
CA PHE A 688 25.49 -12.76 -29.80
C PHE A 688 24.27 -13.62 -30.14
N ALA A 689 23.32 -13.04 -30.84
CA ALA A 689 22.07 -13.66 -31.25
C ALA A 689 21.65 -13.18 -32.64
N LEU A 690 20.94 -14.05 -33.36
CA LEU A 690 20.35 -13.80 -34.68
C LEU A 690 18.99 -14.48 -34.72
N ALA A 691 17.98 -13.78 -35.22
CA ALA A 691 16.66 -14.36 -35.42
C ALA A 691 16.71 -15.40 -36.54
N GLU A 692 17.29 -15.03 -37.68
CA GLU A 692 17.30 -15.84 -38.89
C GLU A 692 18.54 -15.54 -39.74
N VAL A 693 19.00 -16.52 -40.51
CA VAL A 693 19.90 -16.32 -41.64
C VAL A 693 19.21 -16.78 -42.93
N LEU A 694 19.02 -15.86 -43.86
CA LEU A 694 18.47 -16.16 -45.19
C LEU A 694 19.61 -16.17 -46.21
N ALA A 695 19.67 -17.20 -47.06
CA ALA A 695 20.67 -17.31 -48.11
C ALA A 695 20.00 -17.68 -49.43
N PHE A 696 19.95 -16.77 -50.40
CA PHE A 696 19.22 -16.98 -51.65
C PHE A 696 20.14 -17.49 -52.76
N SER A 697 19.66 -18.52 -53.47
CA SER A 697 20.18 -18.99 -54.77
C SER A 697 19.04 -18.94 -55.78
N GLY A 698 19.07 -17.99 -56.70
CA GLY A 698 17.91 -17.53 -57.45
C GLY A 698 16.82 -17.01 -56.52
N GLU A 699 15.59 -17.49 -56.72
CA GLU A 699 14.42 -17.13 -55.89
C GLU A 699 14.22 -18.05 -54.69
N LYS A 700 15.17 -18.96 -54.41
CA LYS A 700 15.04 -19.96 -53.34
C LYS A 700 15.96 -19.61 -52.18
N ASP A 701 15.40 -19.50 -50.98
CA ASP A 701 16.19 -19.54 -49.75
C ASP A 701 16.69 -20.97 -49.52
N VAL A 702 18.01 -21.13 -49.59
CA VAL A 702 18.70 -22.41 -49.40
C VAL A 702 19.13 -22.62 -47.95
N ALA A 703 19.01 -21.62 -47.08
CA ALA A 703 19.26 -21.76 -45.65
C ALA A 703 18.09 -22.44 -44.93
N ALA A 704 16.84 -22.14 -45.33
CA ALA A 704 15.63 -22.71 -44.73
C ALA A 704 15.71 -24.24 -44.49
N GLY A 705 15.55 -24.66 -43.23
CA GLY A 705 15.57 -26.06 -42.79
C GLY A 705 16.93 -26.76 -42.88
N SER A 706 18.02 -26.03 -43.19
CA SER A 706 19.37 -26.59 -43.26
C SER A 706 19.92 -27.01 -41.91
N LYS A 707 20.99 -27.82 -41.91
CA LYS A 707 21.63 -28.22 -40.66
C LYS A 707 22.47 -27.07 -40.10
N VAL A 708 22.22 -26.69 -38.84
CA VAL A 708 22.97 -25.63 -38.15
C VAL A 708 23.93 -26.21 -37.12
N THR A 709 25.18 -25.77 -37.15
CA THR A 709 26.21 -26.04 -36.15
C THR A 709 26.74 -24.72 -35.58
N ALA A 710 27.15 -24.71 -34.31
CA ALA A 710 27.67 -23.52 -33.66
C ALA A 710 28.75 -23.91 -32.66
N LEU A 711 29.59 -22.94 -32.28
CA LEU A 711 30.56 -23.11 -31.20
C LEU A 711 29.86 -23.43 -29.87
N ASP A 712 28.79 -22.69 -29.58
CA ASP A 712 27.90 -22.87 -28.45
C ASP A 712 26.50 -22.35 -28.80
N SER A 713 25.50 -22.68 -27.98
CA SER A 713 24.10 -22.30 -28.16
C SER A 713 23.38 -22.37 -26.82
N VAL A 714 22.45 -21.45 -26.58
CA VAL A 714 21.41 -21.58 -25.56
C VAL A 714 20.28 -22.40 -26.19
N GLU A 715 20.02 -23.58 -25.64
CA GLU A 715 18.93 -24.44 -26.08
C GLU A 715 17.78 -24.34 -25.06
N ASN A 716 16.74 -23.58 -25.40
CA ASN A 716 15.56 -23.37 -24.56
C ASN A 716 14.28 -23.34 -25.43
N PRO A 717 13.78 -24.50 -25.87
CA PRO A 717 12.62 -24.57 -26.76
C PRO A 717 11.34 -24.03 -26.09
N PRO A 718 10.44 -23.37 -26.84
CA PRO A 718 10.52 -23.11 -28.28
C PRO A 718 11.37 -21.87 -28.64
N GLN A 719 11.80 -21.08 -27.66
CA GLN A 719 12.35 -19.74 -27.87
C GLN A 719 13.74 -19.74 -28.52
N TRP A 720 14.68 -20.50 -27.98
CA TRP A 720 16.08 -20.49 -28.42
C TRP A 720 16.56 -21.86 -28.85
N GLY A 721 17.27 -21.92 -29.98
CA GLY A 721 17.97 -23.12 -30.41
C GLY A 721 18.64 -22.95 -31.76
N LYS A 722 19.60 -23.82 -32.08
CA LYS A 722 20.31 -23.78 -33.38
C LYS A 722 19.37 -23.91 -34.58
N ALA A 723 18.33 -24.74 -34.46
CA ALA A 723 17.37 -24.95 -35.53
C ALA A 723 16.54 -23.71 -35.85
N ASN A 724 16.38 -22.80 -34.89
CA ASN A 724 15.59 -21.58 -35.04
C ASN A 724 16.29 -20.52 -35.90
N LEU A 725 17.58 -20.70 -36.24
CA LEU A 725 18.30 -19.78 -37.14
C LEU A 725 17.87 -19.91 -38.61
N VAL A 726 17.20 -21.03 -38.94
CA VAL A 726 16.79 -21.42 -40.29
C VAL A 726 15.33 -21.91 -40.32
N ASP A 727 14.52 -21.52 -39.33
CA ASP A 727 13.14 -22.02 -39.15
C ASP A 727 12.10 -21.21 -39.94
N GLY A 728 12.50 -20.09 -40.55
CA GLY A 728 11.63 -19.22 -41.32
C GLY A 728 10.84 -18.24 -40.46
N PHE A 729 11.37 -17.80 -39.32
CA PHE A 729 10.83 -16.77 -38.44
C PHE A 729 11.87 -15.69 -38.03
N SER A 730 11.50 -14.41 -38.23
CA SER A 730 12.32 -13.24 -37.83
C SER A 730 12.05 -12.77 -36.40
N SER A 731 11.71 -13.66 -35.47
CA SER A 731 11.18 -13.40 -34.10
C SER A 731 9.84 -12.65 -34.02
N THR A 732 9.48 -11.85 -35.05
CA THR A 732 8.25 -11.05 -35.11
C THR A 732 7.41 -11.30 -36.34
N LEU A 733 7.94 -11.97 -37.37
CA LEU A 733 7.21 -12.32 -38.59
C LEU A 733 7.56 -13.73 -39.03
N LYS A 734 6.56 -14.46 -39.53
CA LYS A 734 6.78 -15.68 -40.30
C LYS A 734 7.29 -15.31 -41.70
N LEU A 735 8.49 -15.74 -42.04
CA LEU A 735 9.13 -15.52 -43.33
C LEU A 735 8.73 -16.58 -44.38
N MET A 736 7.78 -17.46 -44.06
CA MET A 736 7.29 -18.58 -44.89
C MET A 736 5.75 -18.57 -45.02
N ALA A 737 5.19 -18.97 -46.18
CA ALA A 737 3.74 -18.90 -46.42
C ALA A 737 2.93 -19.87 -45.53
N VAL A 738 1.64 -19.58 -45.35
CA VAL A 738 0.72 -20.34 -44.46
C VAL A 738 0.59 -21.83 -44.84
N ASN A 739 0.80 -22.19 -46.11
CA ASN A 739 0.65 -23.55 -46.62
C ASN A 739 1.97 -24.29 -46.94
N GLY A 740 3.11 -23.82 -46.42
CA GLY A 740 4.40 -24.52 -46.59
C GLY A 740 5.04 -24.41 -47.99
N GLY A 741 4.49 -23.57 -48.87
CA GLY A 741 5.19 -23.12 -50.09
C GLY A 741 6.10 -21.93 -49.81
N PRO A 742 7.14 -21.68 -50.62
CA PRO A 742 7.95 -20.48 -50.50
C PRO A 742 7.06 -19.23 -50.67
N VAL A 743 7.19 -18.24 -49.77
CA VAL A 743 6.77 -16.86 -50.11
C VAL A 743 7.63 -16.45 -51.31
N PRO A 744 7.09 -15.77 -52.34
CA PRO A 744 7.93 -15.27 -53.43
C PRO A 744 9.09 -14.48 -52.83
N ALA A 745 10.34 -14.85 -53.17
CA ALA A 745 11.52 -14.21 -52.60
C ALA A 745 11.46 -12.68 -52.73
N ALA A 746 10.81 -12.17 -53.78
CA ALA A 746 10.55 -10.76 -54.01
C ALA A 746 9.79 -10.05 -52.86
N ASP A 747 8.80 -10.69 -52.24
CA ASP A 747 7.98 -10.07 -51.18
C ASP A 747 8.74 -10.01 -49.86
N ILE A 748 9.51 -11.06 -49.53
CA ILE A 748 10.46 -11.06 -48.42
C ILE A 748 11.51 -9.97 -48.66
N LEU A 749 12.14 -9.95 -49.84
CA LEU A 749 13.16 -8.96 -50.19
C LEU A 749 12.62 -7.53 -50.07
N ASN A 750 11.40 -7.27 -50.53
CA ASN A 750 10.76 -5.97 -50.47
C ASN A 750 10.50 -5.51 -49.03
N ALA A 751 10.02 -6.41 -48.17
CA ALA A 751 9.81 -6.13 -46.75
C ALA A 751 11.14 -5.88 -46.00
N LEU A 752 12.15 -6.71 -46.23
CA LEU A 752 13.48 -6.55 -45.62
C LEU A 752 14.17 -5.26 -46.09
N HIS A 753 14.08 -4.93 -47.39
CA HIS A 753 14.59 -3.68 -47.95
C HIS A 753 13.83 -2.45 -47.44
N ALA A 754 12.52 -2.53 -47.22
CA ALA A 754 11.73 -1.45 -46.65
C ALA A 754 12.15 -1.14 -45.19
N SER A 755 12.33 -2.19 -44.37
CA SER A 755 12.79 -2.07 -42.99
C SER A 755 14.22 -1.53 -42.90
N SER A 756 15.13 -2.00 -43.76
CA SER A 756 16.52 -1.53 -43.82
C SER A 756 16.61 -0.03 -44.16
N ARG A 757 15.91 0.43 -45.21
CA ARG A 757 15.88 1.85 -45.59
C ARG A 757 15.24 2.75 -44.54
N ARG A 758 14.27 2.25 -43.79
CA ARG A 758 13.67 2.99 -42.66
C ARG A 758 14.69 3.20 -41.54
N TRP A 759 15.44 2.16 -41.17
CA TRP A 759 16.50 2.26 -40.16
C TRP A 759 17.61 3.23 -40.58
N GLU A 760 18.01 3.23 -41.85
CA GLU A 760 19.00 4.20 -42.37
C GLU A 760 18.54 5.65 -42.15
N LEU A 761 17.25 5.94 -42.36
CA LEU A 761 16.66 7.26 -42.08
C LEU A 761 16.62 7.57 -40.59
N GLU A 762 16.29 6.60 -39.73
CA GLU A 762 16.31 6.75 -38.27
C GLU A 762 17.73 7.06 -37.76
N LEU A 763 18.74 6.36 -38.28
CA LEU A 763 20.14 6.61 -37.95
C LEU A 763 20.61 7.97 -38.46
N ALA A 764 20.26 8.35 -39.69
CA ALA A 764 20.57 9.66 -40.26
C ALA A 764 19.92 10.79 -39.45
N LEU A 765 18.67 10.62 -39.03
CA LEU A 765 17.95 11.56 -38.17
C LEU A 765 18.64 11.69 -36.80
N LYS A 766 19.03 10.56 -36.17
CA LYS A 766 19.77 10.56 -34.90
C LYS A 766 21.10 11.31 -35.02
N ARG A 767 21.86 11.06 -36.10
CA ARG A 767 23.14 11.76 -36.36
C ARG A 767 22.94 13.25 -36.58
N ALA A 768 21.95 13.63 -37.39
CA ALA A 768 21.64 15.04 -37.64
C ALA A 768 21.18 15.77 -36.36
N LYS A 769 20.46 15.09 -35.45
CA LYS A 769 20.08 15.66 -34.15
C LYS A 769 21.30 15.92 -33.27
N ALA A 770 22.22 14.95 -33.20
CA ALA A 770 23.48 15.11 -32.48
C ALA A 770 24.35 16.24 -33.08
N GLU A 771 24.48 16.29 -34.41
CA GLU A 771 25.22 17.33 -35.13
C GLU A 771 24.64 18.73 -34.85
N ARG A 772 23.30 18.87 -34.88
CA ARG A 772 22.61 20.13 -34.56
C ARG A 772 22.80 20.53 -33.10
N GLN A 773 22.80 19.57 -32.17
CA GLN A 773 23.07 19.81 -30.76
C GLN A 773 24.52 20.25 -30.53
N ASP A 774 25.50 19.58 -31.14
CA ASP A 774 26.93 19.90 -31.01
C ASP A 774 27.27 21.27 -31.63
N LEU A 775 26.68 21.59 -32.79
CA LEU A 775 26.87 22.89 -33.42
C LEU A 775 26.26 24.01 -32.56
N ALA A 776 25.01 23.84 -32.09
CA ALA A 776 24.36 24.83 -31.23
C ALA A 776 25.12 25.02 -29.92
N ALA A 777 25.64 23.93 -29.35
CA ALA A 777 26.50 23.93 -28.18
C ALA A 777 27.83 24.68 -28.40
N SER A 778 28.43 24.58 -29.58
CA SER A 778 29.69 25.27 -29.90
C SER A 778 29.51 26.80 -30.04
N LEU A 779 28.30 27.24 -30.40
CA LEU A 779 27.95 28.64 -30.63
C LEU A 779 27.57 29.39 -29.33
N LEU A 780 27.29 28.66 -28.24
CA LEU A 780 26.83 29.20 -26.96
C LEU A 780 27.86 28.90 -25.85
N GLU A 781 28.59 29.94 -25.46
CA GLU A 781 29.52 29.93 -24.30
C GLU A 781 30.45 28.70 -24.21
N PRO A 782 31.21 28.35 -25.27
CA PRO A 782 31.98 27.11 -25.33
C PRO A 782 33.02 26.98 -24.20
N ALA A 783 33.60 28.09 -23.76
CA ALA A 783 34.53 28.13 -22.64
C ALA A 783 33.86 27.78 -21.30
N LEU A 784 32.64 28.29 -21.05
CA LEU A 784 31.89 27.98 -19.83
C LEU A 784 31.42 26.52 -19.83
N ARG A 785 30.97 26.02 -20.97
CA ARG A 785 30.60 24.62 -21.19
C ARG A 785 31.78 23.68 -20.87
N SER A 786 32.94 23.93 -21.45
CA SER A 786 34.16 23.14 -21.19
C SER A 786 34.58 23.21 -19.72
N GLU A 787 34.48 24.38 -19.09
CA GLU A 787 34.78 24.54 -17.68
C GLU A 787 33.81 23.75 -16.77
N LEU A 788 32.50 23.81 -17.05
CA LEU A 788 31.50 23.02 -16.31
C LEU A 788 31.72 21.52 -16.47
N ASP A 789 32.06 21.04 -17.68
CA ASP A 789 32.33 19.62 -17.91
C ASP A 789 33.59 19.16 -17.14
N LYS A 790 34.63 20.00 -17.07
CA LYS A 790 35.82 19.74 -16.24
C LYS A 790 35.49 19.71 -14.75
N GLN A 791 34.72 20.68 -14.27
CA GLN A 791 34.29 20.74 -12.87
C GLN A 791 33.44 19.53 -12.50
N LEU A 792 32.50 19.13 -13.35
CA LEU A 792 31.68 17.92 -13.16
C LEU A 792 32.52 16.65 -13.16
N SER A 793 33.48 16.53 -14.08
CA SER A 793 34.40 15.39 -14.13
C SER A 793 35.24 15.30 -12.85
N GLU A 794 35.76 16.43 -12.35
CA GLU A 794 36.53 16.48 -11.11
C GLU A 794 35.65 16.16 -9.88
N ILE A 795 34.43 16.69 -9.81
CA ILE A 795 33.49 16.36 -8.74
C ILE A 795 33.14 14.87 -8.75
N ASN A 796 32.89 14.30 -9.93
CA ASN A 796 32.61 12.88 -10.07
C ASN A 796 33.81 12.00 -9.66
N ARG A 797 35.03 12.41 -10.01
CA ARG A 797 36.26 11.74 -9.55
C ARG A 797 36.37 11.79 -8.03
N ARG A 798 36.19 12.97 -7.43
CA ARG A 798 36.22 13.14 -5.97
C ARG A 798 35.14 12.32 -5.26
N LEU A 799 33.94 12.21 -5.83
CA LEU A 799 32.87 11.36 -5.31
C LEU A 799 33.19 9.87 -5.41
N ALA A 800 33.86 9.44 -6.49
CA ALA A 800 34.30 8.06 -6.68
C ALA A 800 35.46 7.69 -5.74
N ASP A 801 36.29 8.65 -5.34
CA ASP A 801 37.38 8.47 -4.38
C ASP A 801 36.87 8.33 -2.92
N LEU A 802 35.61 8.67 -2.64
CA LEU A 802 35.03 8.50 -1.29
C LEU A 802 34.69 7.03 -1.00
N PRO A 803 34.83 6.58 0.26
CA PRO A 803 34.37 5.26 0.69
C PRO A 803 32.90 5.04 0.33
N PRO A 804 32.51 3.83 -0.13
CA PRO A 804 31.14 3.56 -0.52
C PRO A 804 30.17 3.74 0.65
N SER A 805 29.03 4.36 0.40
CA SER A 805 27.95 4.50 1.37
C SER A 805 27.33 3.12 1.69
N ARG A 806 26.77 2.98 2.89
CA ARG A 806 25.92 1.85 3.27
C ARG A 806 24.47 2.16 2.94
N MET A 807 23.62 1.14 3.00
CA MET A 807 22.18 1.29 2.74
C MET A 807 21.39 1.13 4.04
N ILE A 808 20.30 1.87 4.15
CA ILE A 808 19.29 1.76 5.21
C ILE A 808 17.89 1.78 4.57
N TYR A 809 17.02 0.87 4.99
CA TYR A 809 15.60 0.92 4.68
C TYR A 809 14.92 1.94 5.61
N ALA A 810 14.50 3.08 5.06
CA ALA A 810 14.00 4.21 5.84
C ALA A 810 12.92 5.00 5.11
N GLY A 811 12.34 5.99 5.80
CA GLY A 811 11.53 7.02 5.16
C GLY A 811 12.32 7.70 4.05
N ALA A 812 11.76 7.70 2.83
CA ALA A 812 12.39 8.19 1.62
C ALA A 812 11.43 9.02 0.79
N SER A 813 11.92 10.09 0.18
CA SER A 813 11.18 10.86 -0.82
C SER A 813 11.83 10.80 -2.19
N ASP A 814 13.11 10.44 -2.26
CA ASP A 814 13.88 10.26 -3.49
C ASP A 814 14.67 8.96 -3.42
N PHE A 815 14.47 8.08 -4.42
CA PHE A 815 15.04 6.74 -4.51
C PHE A 815 14.93 6.23 -5.96
N ALA A 816 15.67 5.16 -6.28
CA ALA A 816 15.63 4.55 -7.61
C ALA A 816 14.27 3.89 -7.88
N THR A 817 13.71 4.13 -9.07
CA THR A 817 12.45 3.50 -9.48
C THR A 817 12.58 1.99 -9.52
N THR A 818 11.64 1.29 -8.90
CA THR A 818 11.54 -0.17 -8.92
C THR A 818 10.16 -0.57 -9.42
N GLY A 819 10.07 -1.19 -10.60
CA GLY A 819 8.78 -1.50 -11.22
C GLY A 819 7.92 -0.24 -11.40
N ASN A 820 6.69 -0.27 -10.89
CA ASN A 820 5.77 0.88 -10.88
C ASN A 820 5.86 1.71 -9.60
N PHE A 821 6.94 1.58 -8.82
CA PHE A 821 7.16 2.37 -7.60
C PHE A 821 8.07 3.55 -7.88
N HIS A 822 7.46 4.74 -7.97
CA HIS A 822 8.15 5.98 -8.29
C HIS A 822 8.35 6.86 -7.05
N PRO A 823 9.51 7.53 -6.92
CA PRO A 823 9.75 8.47 -5.83
C PRO A 823 8.82 9.68 -5.92
N SER A 824 8.34 10.14 -4.76
CA SER A 824 7.50 11.35 -4.65
C SER A 824 8.28 12.64 -4.95
N LYS A 825 9.61 12.60 -4.82
CA LYS A 825 10.52 13.77 -4.82
C LYS A 825 10.08 14.85 -3.83
N GLY A 826 9.48 14.43 -2.72
CA GLY A 826 8.96 15.29 -1.66
C GLY A 826 7.63 15.95 -1.98
N VAL A 827 7.02 15.67 -3.15
CA VAL A 827 5.71 16.20 -3.52
C VAL A 827 4.62 15.39 -2.82
N PRO A 828 3.76 16.02 -1.99
CA PRO A 828 2.69 15.30 -1.32
C PRO A 828 1.66 14.72 -2.30
N ARG A 829 1.43 13.41 -2.24
CA ARG A 829 0.38 12.74 -3.00
C ARG A 829 -1.02 13.16 -2.52
N PRO A 830 -2.00 13.32 -3.41
CA PRO A 830 -3.36 13.66 -3.03
C PRO A 830 -3.96 12.65 -2.03
N ILE A 831 -4.57 13.16 -0.97
CA ILE A 831 -5.33 12.34 -0.01
C ILE A 831 -6.80 12.39 -0.41
N HIS A 832 -7.32 11.25 -0.84
CA HIS A 832 -8.74 11.11 -1.19
C HIS A 832 -9.52 10.65 0.04
N VAL A 833 -10.42 11.52 0.51
CA VAL A 833 -11.34 11.20 1.62
C VAL A 833 -12.54 10.46 1.05
N LEU A 834 -12.89 9.32 1.64
CA LEU A 834 -14.12 8.61 1.30
C LEU A 834 -15.32 9.52 1.62
N GLN A 835 -16.06 9.94 0.59
CA GLN A 835 -17.36 10.56 0.81
C GLN A 835 -18.28 9.50 1.42
N ARG A 836 -18.89 9.85 2.56
CA ARG A 836 -19.94 9.04 3.18
C ARG A 836 -21.30 9.58 2.79
#